data_AF-A0A4R2DMM9-F1
#
_entry.id   AF-A0A4R2DMM9-F1
#
_cell.length_a   1.000
_cell.length_b   1.000
_cell.length_c   1.000
_cell.angle_alpha   90.00
_cell.angle_beta   90.00
_cell.angle_gamma   90.00
#
_symmetry.space_group_name_H-M   'P 1'
#
loop_
_entity.id
_entity.type
_entity.pdbx_description
1 polymer ?
#
loop_
_entity_poly.entity_id
_entity_poly.type
_entity_poly.pdbx_seq_one_letter_code
_entity_poly.pdbx_strand_id
1 'polypeptide(L)'
;MLWREPDEPTASAESADTAELPSALRRWTDRPFRHRVELTLPGDTEPRTLPAVAIAPPDAAELLLDIPRRAQGIAGDLRFLVHVARGIERWAQAGRVAPELVRAEKQWWARWRLLGGEKNRAWLAELAAAMPPVQRQLGRPVALLDDMCAELTDPIVRGLHGPSTSLHPLVAALAEGNPHPRGSQRMADALDEWRASLAGFEPDLVLRLVEPDDSDDADVGAGALWRLEVCLQTEGQSPIPLPVESTDAHLLQIGVRKLGAALNAYPRLQEVPRDPDTLDLLLPTPVVIDLVEHGARALHAADVSLLLPRAWATVDASLRLTVNSSVAPVTADESSVGMNAIVSYEWQLAVGDMLLTHSEMEELVAANSDLVKLRGKWVRADNEALARAAKYVNAHSEQDGSLGSLFAQFTGDDPPPVEVTDITASGWVETLLDGQVHPDPVAVPKDLRTELRPYQQRGLDWLAFMTRLGLGAVLADDMGLGKTVQVLALLAHEREVAQADGSAPVGSAPTLLVCPMSVVGNWHREAERFVPGLRVYVHHGPQRLRGDALAAAVADHDLVITTYAIVARDIAQLVELSWRRIVLDEAQHVKNASTGQSRATRAIPAAHRIALTGTPVENRLEELRSILDFANPKLLGSAAGFRAKFAVPIERDHDSAAAARLRALTAPFVLRRVKTDPDVISDLPEKFEQTVRANLTAEQAALYRAVVDDMMRKIRDKEGMARKGAVLAALTRLKQVCNHPAHYLGDGSPVLRRGRHRSGKLGLIEDIVESVLADGEKVLLFTQFREFGTLIAPYLEQRFATEVPFLHGGVPKRKRDDMVSRFQQEGAGPPIMLLSLKAGGTGLNLTAANHVVHLDRWWNPAVENQATDRAFRIGQRRDVQVRKLVCVGTVEERIDEMLAGKQELADLAVGVGENWITELSTDQLHSLLTLGDDAVGD
;
A
#
# COMPACT_ATOMS: atom_id res chain seq x y z
N MET A 1 10.44 -21.56 41.05
CA MET A 1 10.81 -20.36 40.27
C MET A 1 10.50 -20.67 38.83
N LEU A 2 9.56 -19.95 38.20
CA LEU A 2 9.27 -20.13 36.77
C LEU A 2 10.17 -19.19 35.95
N TRP A 3 11.47 -19.47 35.82
CA TRP A 3 12.38 -18.83 34.85
C TRP A 3 12.67 -17.30 34.96
N ARG A 4 13.93 -16.89 34.75
CA ARG A 4 14.39 -15.48 34.72
C ARG A 4 15.03 -15.24 33.34
N GLU A 5 14.80 -14.08 32.73
CA GLU A 5 15.28 -13.76 31.38
C GLU A 5 16.82 -13.84 31.26
N PRO A 6 17.37 -14.20 30.08
CA PRO A 6 18.80 -14.43 29.90
C PRO A 6 19.67 -13.16 29.93
N ASP A 7 19.06 -11.97 29.86
CA ASP A 7 19.77 -10.69 29.73
C ASP A 7 20.30 -10.09 31.06
N GLU A 8 20.15 -10.80 32.18
CA GLU A 8 20.87 -10.45 33.42
C GLU A 8 22.11 -11.34 33.60
N PRO A 9 23.30 -10.77 33.83
CA PRO A 9 24.55 -11.51 33.85
C PRO A 9 24.55 -12.61 34.92
N THR A 10 24.97 -13.79 34.49
CA THR A 10 25.05 -15.05 35.23
C THR A 10 25.65 -14.90 36.62
N ALA A 11 24.80 -14.98 37.66
CA ALA A 11 25.20 -15.56 38.92
C ALA A 11 24.91 -17.07 38.85
N SER A 12 25.96 -17.88 39.02
CA SER A 12 25.92 -19.34 39.10
C SER A 12 24.70 -19.85 39.87
N ALA A 13 24.04 -20.86 39.32
CA ALA A 13 22.83 -21.52 39.82
C ALA A 13 22.97 -22.25 41.19
N GLU A 14 23.98 -21.94 42.01
CA GLU A 14 24.24 -22.60 43.29
C GLU A 14 24.11 -21.70 44.54
N SER A 15 23.74 -20.42 44.43
CA SER A 15 23.39 -19.62 45.63
C SER A 15 22.49 -18.42 45.34
N ALA A 16 21.30 -18.64 44.79
CA ALA A 16 20.27 -17.60 44.88
C ALA A 16 19.88 -17.47 46.36
N ASP A 17 20.37 -16.40 47.00
CA ASP A 17 20.15 -16.13 48.41
C ASP A 17 18.64 -16.06 48.67
N THR A 18 18.08 -17.03 49.40
CA THR A 18 16.66 -17.06 49.79
C THR A 18 16.22 -15.79 50.54
N ALA A 19 17.18 -14.96 50.98
CA ALA A 19 16.97 -13.64 51.53
C ALA A 19 16.39 -12.61 50.53
N GLU A 20 16.56 -12.77 49.22
CA GLU A 20 16.05 -11.81 48.21
C GLU A 20 14.61 -12.09 47.73
N LEU A 21 14.04 -13.25 48.07
CA LEU A 21 12.66 -13.58 47.68
C LEU A 21 11.64 -12.83 48.56
N PRO A 22 10.52 -12.33 47.98
CA PRO A 22 9.39 -11.80 48.73
C PRO A 22 8.98 -12.75 49.87
N SER A 23 8.71 -12.20 51.05
CA SER A 23 8.33 -12.98 52.25
C SER A 23 7.18 -13.95 52.00
N ALA A 24 6.22 -13.56 51.14
CA ALA A 24 5.08 -14.37 50.71
C ALA A 24 5.47 -15.70 50.04
N LEU A 25 6.63 -15.75 49.37
CA LEU A 25 7.13 -16.95 48.68
C LEU A 25 7.95 -17.88 49.60
N ARG A 26 8.52 -17.35 50.69
CA ARG A 26 9.38 -18.13 51.61
C ARG A 26 8.65 -19.31 52.25
N ARG A 27 7.37 -19.12 52.61
CA ARG A 27 6.51 -20.19 53.18
C ARG A 27 6.25 -21.36 52.22
N TRP A 28 6.52 -21.18 50.93
CA TRP A 28 6.31 -22.18 49.88
C TRP A 28 7.61 -22.80 49.40
N THR A 29 8.73 -22.09 49.47
CA THR A 29 10.05 -22.62 49.12
C THR A 29 10.55 -23.69 50.10
N ASP A 30 10.10 -23.64 51.36
CA ASP A 30 10.46 -24.61 52.40
C ASP A 30 9.63 -25.90 52.34
N ARG A 31 8.62 -25.98 51.46
CA ARG A 31 7.78 -27.18 51.29
C ARG A 31 8.46 -28.20 50.36
N PRO A 32 8.30 -29.51 50.60
CA PRO A 32 8.79 -30.52 49.67
C PRO A 32 8.04 -30.47 48.33
N PHE A 33 8.76 -30.31 47.23
CA PHE A 33 8.23 -30.31 45.87
C PHE A 33 7.91 -31.75 45.43
N ARG A 34 6.72 -32.23 45.83
CA ARG A 34 6.29 -33.63 45.64
C ARG A 34 5.74 -33.91 44.23
N HIS A 35 5.44 -32.88 43.44
CA HIS A 35 4.94 -33.03 42.09
C HIS A 35 6.06 -32.85 41.06
N ARG A 36 5.84 -33.39 39.87
CA ARG A 36 6.72 -33.23 38.72
C ARG A 36 5.88 -32.74 37.55
N VAL A 37 6.35 -31.70 36.88
CA VAL A 37 5.69 -31.14 35.68
C VAL A 37 6.73 -31.12 34.57
N GLU A 38 6.31 -31.55 33.40
CA GLU A 38 7.11 -31.54 32.19
C GLU A 38 6.86 -30.22 31.45
N LEU A 39 7.92 -29.42 31.25
CA LEU A 39 7.85 -28.09 30.63
C LEU A 39 9.06 -27.87 29.73
N THR A 40 8.85 -27.25 28.57
CA THR A 40 9.95 -26.76 27.72
C THR A 40 10.22 -25.31 28.08
N LEU A 41 11.36 -25.04 28.74
CA LEU A 41 11.75 -23.68 29.12
C LEU A 41 12.18 -22.88 27.89
N PRO A 42 12.03 -21.54 27.90
CA PRO A 42 12.53 -20.70 26.80
C PRO A 42 14.03 -20.94 26.56
N GLY A 43 14.40 -21.34 25.34
CA GLY A 43 15.77 -21.69 24.95
C GLY A 43 16.11 -23.19 25.01
N ASP A 44 15.22 -24.03 25.55
CA ASP A 44 15.37 -25.50 25.49
C ASP A 44 14.61 -26.08 24.28
N THR A 45 15.23 -27.05 23.60
CA THR A 45 14.62 -27.79 22.47
C THR A 45 13.84 -29.03 22.92
N GLU A 46 14.10 -29.53 24.13
CA GLU A 46 13.44 -30.70 24.71
C GLU A 46 12.77 -30.35 26.06
N PRO A 47 11.61 -30.97 26.35
CA PRO A 47 10.92 -30.76 27.62
C PRO A 47 11.74 -31.29 28.80
N ARG A 48 11.75 -30.54 29.90
CA ARG A 48 12.41 -30.91 31.16
C ARG A 48 11.39 -31.23 32.24
N THR A 49 11.66 -32.28 33.01
CA THR A 49 10.86 -32.63 34.20
C THR A 49 11.31 -31.80 35.40
N LEU A 50 10.50 -30.82 35.80
CA LEU A 50 10.78 -29.90 36.90
C LEU A 50 10.02 -30.29 38.18
N PRO A 51 10.64 -30.14 39.37
CA PRO A 51 9.93 -30.26 40.65
C PRO A 51 8.90 -29.13 40.79
N ALA A 52 7.68 -29.49 41.20
CA ALA A 52 6.56 -28.57 41.35
C ALA A 52 5.84 -28.73 42.70
N VAL A 53 5.14 -27.67 43.11
CA VAL A 53 4.26 -27.64 44.27
C VAL A 53 2.84 -27.35 43.79
N ALA A 54 1.87 -28.13 44.26
CA ALA A 54 0.45 -27.85 44.02
C ALA A 54 -0.05 -26.90 45.11
N ILE A 55 -0.74 -25.83 44.69
CA ILE A 55 -1.28 -24.80 45.57
C ILE A 55 -2.79 -24.76 45.36
N ALA A 56 -3.57 -24.79 46.45
CA ALA A 56 -5.02 -24.68 46.35
C ALA A 56 -5.42 -23.26 45.90
N PRO A 57 -6.54 -23.06 45.17
CA PRO A 57 -6.94 -21.73 44.69
C PRO A 57 -6.97 -20.62 45.76
N PRO A 58 -7.43 -20.85 47.01
CA PRO A 58 -7.37 -19.84 48.06
C PRO A 58 -5.94 -19.44 48.44
N ASP A 59 -5.06 -20.42 48.61
CA ASP A 59 -3.64 -20.22 48.92
C ASP A 59 -2.91 -19.51 47.76
N ALA A 60 -3.32 -19.80 46.52
CA ALA A 60 -2.79 -19.18 45.31
C ALA A 60 -3.22 -17.73 45.17
N ALA A 61 -4.49 -17.41 45.46
CA ALA A 61 -4.99 -16.04 45.48
C ALA A 61 -4.25 -15.18 46.51
N GLU A 62 -4.10 -15.67 47.74
CA GLU A 62 -3.34 -15.00 48.80
C GLU A 62 -1.88 -14.78 48.37
N LEU A 63 -1.22 -15.83 47.88
CA LEU A 63 0.16 -15.75 47.41
C LEU A 63 0.35 -14.71 46.30
N LEU A 64 -0.50 -14.72 45.27
CA LEU A 64 -0.37 -13.85 44.10
C LEU A 64 -0.67 -12.38 44.43
N LEU A 65 -1.60 -12.11 45.34
CA LEU A 65 -1.92 -10.74 45.77
C LEU A 65 -0.86 -10.17 46.73
N ASP A 66 -0.24 -11.02 47.57
CA ASP A 66 0.82 -10.61 48.50
C ASP A 66 2.17 -10.31 47.82
N ILE A 67 2.41 -10.85 46.61
CA ILE A 67 3.64 -10.57 45.86
C ILE A 67 3.61 -9.11 45.35
N PRO A 68 4.61 -8.26 45.69
CA PRO A 68 4.67 -6.88 45.21
C PRO A 68 4.72 -6.77 43.68
N ARG A 69 4.05 -5.77 43.10
CA ARG A 69 3.98 -5.53 41.63
C ARG A 69 5.34 -5.46 40.93
N ARG A 70 6.38 -5.02 41.66
CA ARG A 70 7.74 -4.81 41.15
C ARG A 70 8.78 -5.63 41.93
N ALA A 71 8.40 -6.81 42.43
CA ALA A 71 9.36 -7.68 43.10
C ALA A 71 10.54 -8.01 42.15
N GLN A 72 11.73 -7.56 42.53
CA GLN A 72 12.99 -7.97 41.92
C GLN A 72 13.27 -9.42 42.37
N GLY A 73 13.84 -10.25 41.49
CA GLY A 73 14.11 -11.67 41.79
C GLY A 73 12.96 -12.66 41.55
N ILE A 74 11.78 -12.21 41.08
CA ILE A 74 10.75 -13.12 40.54
C ILE A 74 10.70 -13.11 39.02
N ALA A 75 10.38 -14.28 38.49
CA ALA A 75 10.17 -14.56 37.09
C ALA A 75 9.11 -13.72 36.37
N GLY A 76 9.28 -13.52 35.05
CA GLY A 76 8.27 -12.94 34.17
C GLY A 76 6.95 -13.71 34.16
N ASP A 77 7.02 -15.05 34.19
CA ASP A 77 5.84 -15.92 34.20
C ASP A 77 5.01 -15.78 35.48
N LEU A 78 5.68 -15.68 36.64
CA LEU A 78 5.01 -15.45 37.91
C LEU A 78 4.45 -14.03 37.99
N ARG A 79 5.13 -13.02 37.42
CA ARG A 79 4.62 -11.65 37.31
C ARG A 79 3.34 -11.58 36.46
N PHE A 80 3.25 -12.37 35.39
CA PHE A 80 2.03 -12.48 34.60
C PHE A 80 0.87 -13.01 35.45
N LEU A 81 1.06 -14.09 36.21
CA LEU A 81 0.01 -14.63 37.10
C LEU A 81 -0.42 -13.61 38.17
N VAL A 82 0.54 -12.85 38.72
CA VAL A 82 0.26 -11.73 39.65
C VAL A 82 -0.57 -10.65 38.95
N HIS A 83 -0.31 -10.35 37.68
CA HIS A 83 -1.08 -9.39 36.90
C HIS A 83 -2.52 -9.86 36.66
N VAL A 84 -2.71 -11.15 36.33
CA VAL A 84 -4.04 -11.76 36.16
C VAL A 84 -4.84 -11.68 37.46
N ALA A 85 -4.27 -12.14 38.59
CA ALA A 85 -4.93 -12.10 39.90
C ALA A 85 -5.35 -10.68 40.33
N ARG A 86 -4.48 -9.68 40.13
CA ARG A 86 -4.81 -8.27 40.38
C ARG A 86 -5.85 -7.71 39.41
N GLY A 87 -5.92 -8.23 38.19
CA GLY A 87 -6.98 -7.91 37.24
C GLY A 87 -8.34 -8.40 37.74
N ILE A 88 -8.41 -9.66 38.20
CA ILE A 88 -9.60 -10.24 38.83
C ILE A 88 -10.01 -9.42 40.06
N GLU A 89 -9.07 -9.05 40.93
CA GLU A 89 -9.31 -8.18 42.09
C GLU A 89 -9.92 -6.82 41.68
N ARG A 90 -9.43 -6.18 40.62
CA ARG A 90 -10.00 -4.92 40.12
C ARG A 90 -11.44 -5.08 39.63
N TRP A 91 -11.73 -6.15 38.90
CA TRP A 91 -13.09 -6.44 38.45
C TRP A 91 -14.04 -6.72 39.62
N ALA A 92 -13.56 -7.47 40.62
CA ALA A 92 -14.29 -7.72 41.85
C ALA A 92 -14.57 -6.42 42.65
N GLN A 93 -13.56 -5.56 42.81
CA GLN A 93 -13.72 -4.24 43.47
C GLN A 93 -14.69 -3.32 42.71
N ALA A 94 -14.76 -3.44 41.39
CA ALA A 94 -15.74 -2.73 40.56
C ALA A 94 -17.16 -3.30 40.64
N GLY A 95 -17.41 -4.29 41.52
CA GLY A 95 -18.72 -4.92 41.70
C GLY A 95 -19.14 -5.82 40.54
N ARG A 96 -18.21 -6.24 39.67
CA ARG A 96 -18.49 -7.07 38.48
C ARG A 96 -18.44 -8.56 38.79
N VAL A 97 -19.11 -8.97 39.87
CA VAL A 97 -19.20 -10.36 40.32
C VAL A 97 -20.63 -10.74 40.62
N ALA A 98 -20.96 -12.01 40.40
CA ALA A 98 -22.26 -12.58 40.73
C ALA A 98 -22.10 -13.95 41.41
N PRO A 99 -23.05 -14.32 42.29
CA PRO A 99 -23.11 -15.66 42.86
C PRO A 99 -23.39 -16.73 41.81
N GLU A 100 -22.78 -17.89 42.02
CA GLU A 100 -23.01 -19.13 41.30
C GLU A 100 -23.18 -20.27 42.31
N LEU A 101 -24.04 -21.24 41.99
CA LEU A 101 -24.24 -22.42 42.82
C LEU A 101 -23.77 -23.67 42.06
N VAL A 102 -22.72 -24.32 42.56
CA VAL A 102 -22.09 -25.49 41.91
C VAL A 102 -22.26 -26.73 42.78
N ARG A 103 -22.46 -27.88 42.15
CA ARG A 103 -22.54 -29.17 42.86
C ARG A 103 -21.16 -29.86 42.87
N ALA A 104 -20.56 -30.00 44.04
CA ALA A 104 -19.29 -30.69 44.25
C ALA A 104 -19.37 -31.58 45.50
N GLU A 105 -18.73 -32.75 45.47
CA GLU A 105 -18.72 -33.72 46.59
C GLU A 105 -20.11 -34.09 47.13
N LYS A 106 -21.11 -34.17 46.24
CA LYS A 106 -22.55 -34.40 46.56
C LYS A 106 -23.21 -33.29 47.38
N GLN A 107 -22.54 -32.17 47.58
CA GLN A 107 -23.06 -30.97 48.25
C GLN A 107 -23.14 -29.79 47.27
N TRP A 108 -23.86 -28.73 47.66
CA TRP A 108 -23.99 -27.52 46.87
C TRP A 108 -23.11 -26.43 47.48
N TRP A 109 -22.30 -25.78 46.66
CA TRP A 109 -21.36 -24.75 47.06
C TRP A 109 -21.74 -23.44 46.40
N ALA A 110 -21.86 -22.38 47.19
CA ALA A 110 -22.06 -21.05 46.67
C ALA A 110 -20.70 -20.38 46.47
N ARG A 111 -20.43 -19.89 45.27
CA ARG A 111 -19.16 -19.25 44.92
C ARG A 111 -19.37 -17.95 44.16
N TRP A 112 -18.39 -17.06 44.19
CA TRP A 112 -18.37 -15.87 43.35
C TRP A 112 -17.78 -16.14 41.98
N ARG A 113 -18.41 -15.60 40.95
CA ARG A 113 -17.95 -15.64 39.56
C ARG A 113 -17.94 -14.24 38.96
N LEU A 114 -16.96 -13.95 38.10
CA LEU A 114 -16.93 -12.70 37.35
C LEU A 114 -18.09 -12.61 36.38
N LEU A 115 -18.67 -11.41 36.27
CA LEU A 115 -19.63 -11.10 35.21
C LEU A 115 -18.88 -10.99 33.87
N GLY A 116 -19.37 -11.72 32.87
CA GLY A 116 -18.86 -11.67 31.49
C GLY A 116 -19.25 -10.37 30.76
N GLY A 117 -18.82 -10.25 29.50
CA GLY A 117 -19.17 -9.12 28.63
C GLY A 117 -18.04 -8.74 27.66
N GLU A 118 -18.29 -7.78 26.76
CA GLU A 118 -17.33 -7.32 25.74
C GLU A 118 -15.99 -6.86 26.34
N LYS A 119 -16.02 -6.02 27.39
CA LYS A 119 -14.81 -5.52 28.06
C LYS A 119 -14.03 -6.61 28.79
N ASN A 120 -14.72 -7.62 29.31
CA ASN A 120 -14.09 -8.79 29.94
C ASN A 120 -13.44 -9.68 28.87
N ARG A 121 -14.15 -9.95 27.76
CA ARG A 121 -13.60 -10.69 26.59
C ARG A 121 -12.40 -9.98 25.98
N ALA A 122 -12.45 -8.66 25.84
CA ALA A 122 -11.33 -7.85 25.36
C ALA A 122 -10.14 -7.93 26.31
N TRP A 123 -10.38 -7.79 27.62
CA TRP A 123 -9.33 -7.96 28.64
C TRP A 123 -8.70 -9.36 28.62
N LEU A 124 -9.50 -10.42 28.50
CA LEU A 124 -9.01 -11.79 28.37
C LEU A 124 -8.24 -12.01 27.05
N ALA A 125 -8.67 -11.40 25.96
CA ALA A 125 -7.97 -11.46 24.68
C ALA A 125 -6.59 -10.76 24.73
N GLU A 126 -6.50 -9.60 25.40
CA GLU A 126 -5.23 -8.92 25.67
C GLU A 126 -4.29 -9.78 26.53
N LEU A 127 -4.83 -10.39 27.60
CA LEU A 127 -4.05 -11.30 28.44
C LEU A 127 -3.61 -12.56 27.69
N ALA A 128 -4.45 -13.10 26.80
CA ALA A 128 -4.11 -14.25 25.98
C ALA A 128 -2.96 -13.94 25.02
N ALA A 129 -2.97 -12.75 24.42
CA ALA A 129 -1.87 -12.26 23.58
C ALA A 129 -0.57 -12.05 24.37
N ALA A 130 -0.68 -11.56 25.62
CA ALA A 130 0.44 -11.30 26.52
C ALA A 130 0.93 -12.52 27.32
N MET A 131 0.27 -13.67 27.22
CA MET A 131 0.60 -14.87 28.00
C MET A 131 2.02 -15.35 27.70
N PRO A 132 2.88 -15.60 28.70
CA PRO A 132 4.24 -16.09 28.48
C PRO A 132 4.34 -17.49 27.82
N PRO A 133 5.41 -17.77 27.05
CA PRO A 133 5.55 -19.02 26.29
C PRO A 133 5.45 -20.31 27.12
N VAL A 134 6.04 -20.33 28.33
CA VAL A 134 6.02 -21.52 29.20
C VAL A 134 4.60 -21.88 29.66
N GLN A 135 3.71 -20.88 29.76
CA GLN A 135 2.31 -21.07 30.17
C GLN A 135 1.42 -21.48 28.99
N ARG A 136 1.72 -21.00 27.77
CA ARG A 136 1.00 -21.40 26.55
C ARG A 136 1.12 -22.89 26.23
N GLN A 137 2.21 -23.53 26.68
CA GLN A 137 2.41 -24.97 26.49
C GLN A 137 1.43 -25.83 27.30
N LEU A 138 0.80 -25.27 28.34
CA LEU A 138 -0.13 -25.99 29.22
C LEU A 138 -1.55 -26.14 28.62
N GLY A 139 -1.88 -25.39 27.56
CA GLY A 139 -3.21 -25.40 26.97
C GLY A 139 -3.51 -24.17 26.12
N ARG A 140 -4.75 -24.08 25.61
CA ARG A 140 -5.19 -22.90 24.85
C ARG A 140 -5.23 -21.66 25.77
N PRO A 141 -4.58 -20.53 25.42
CA PRO A 141 -4.45 -19.37 26.31
C PRO A 141 -5.79 -18.86 26.88
N VAL A 142 -6.82 -18.76 26.04
CA VAL A 142 -8.16 -18.32 26.46
C VAL A 142 -8.77 -19.30 27.46
N ALA A 143 -8.66 -20.61 27.22
CA ALA A 143 -9.21 -21.63 28.12
C ALA A 143 -8.48 -21.66 29.48
N LEU A 144 -7.15 -21.46 29.49
CA LEU A 144 -6.38 -21.35 30.72
C LEU A 144 -6.77 -20.11 31.53
N LEU A 145 -6.98 -18.96 30.86
CA LEU A 145 -7.41 -17.73 31.53
C LEU A 145 -8.84 -17.81 32.05
N ASP A 146 -9.74 -18.47 31.32
CA ASP A 146 -11.11 -18.73 31.76
C ASP A 146 -11.13 -19.60 33.02
N ASP A 147 -10.32 -20.67 33.05
CA ASP A 147 -10.18 -21.57 34.20
C ASP A 147 -9.57 -20.83 35.40
N MET A 148 -8.51 -20.04 35.17
CA MET A 148 -7.93 -19.18 36.21
C MET A 148 -8.93 -18.16 36.76
N CYS A 149 -9.73 -17.52 35.91
CA CYS A 149 -10.76 -16.59 36.35
C CYS A 149 -11.84 -17.32 37.14
N ALA A 150 -12.26 -18.51 36.73
CA ALA A 150 -13.26 -19.30 37.44
C ALA A 150 -12.78 -19.70 38.85
N GLU A 151 -11.52 -20.12 38.99
CA GLU A 151 -10.98 -20.65 40.24
C GLU A 151 -10.46 -19.57 41.21
N LEU A 152 -9.93 -18.45 40.69
CA LEU A 152 -9.37 -17.39 41.54
C LEU A 152 -10.41 -16.33 41.96
N THR A 153 -11.54 -16.21 41.26
CA THR A 153 -12.53 -15.16 41.60
C THR A 153 -13.11 -15.33 42.99
N ASP A 154 -13.58 -16.53 43.33
CA ASP A 154 -14.20 -16.82 44.63
C ASP A 154 -13.29 -16.48 45.83
N PRO A 155 -12.03 -16.98 45.90
CA PRO A 155 -11.15 -16.65 47.02
C PRO A 155 -10.76 -15.17 47.04
N ILE A 156 -10.57 -14.52 45.89
CA ILE A 156 -10.24 -13.08 45.84
C ILE A 156 -11.40 -12.23 46.39
N VAL A 157 -12.63 -12.52 45.96
CA VAL A 157 -13.82 -11.79 46.43
C VAL A 157 -14.04 -12.00 47.93
N ARG A 158 -13.84 -13.22 48.43
CA ARG A 158 -13.90 -13.49 49.88
C ARG A 158 -12.80 -12.77 50.66
N GLY A 159 -11.62 -12.57 50.08
CA GLY A 159 -10.56 -11.76 50.69
C GLY A 159 -10.89 -10.26 50.77
N LEU A 160 -11.73 -9.75 49.86
CA LEU A 160 -12.18 -8.35 49.84
C LEU A 160 -13.30 -8.06 50.86
N HIS A 161 -14.00 -9.09 51.33
CA HIS A 161 -15.12 -8.96 52.26
C HIS A 161 -14.80 -9.62 53.62
N GLY A 162 -15.13 -8.96 54.72
CA GLY A 162 -15.03 -9.56 56.05
C GLY A 162 -16.11 -10.63 56.31
N PRO A 163 -16.05 -11.33 57.46
CA PRO A 163 -17.09 -12.29 57.85
C PRO A 163 -18.47 -11.61 57.87
N SER A 164 -19.45 -12.26 57.23
CA SER A 164 -20.82 -11.73 57.14
C SER A 164 -21.61 -11.98 58.43
N THR A 165 -22.42 -11.02 58.84
CA THR A 165 -23.44 -11.19 59.90
C THR A 165 -24.82 -11.56 59.34
N SER A 166 -24.91 -11.85 58.04
CA SER A 166 -26.18 -12.10 57.37
C SER A 166 -26.81 -13.44 57.80
N LEU A 167 -28.09 -13.40 58.13
CA LEU A 167 -28.89 -14.58 58.45
C LEU A 167 -29.37 -15.36 57.21
N HIS A 168 -29.14 -14.83 56.00
CA HIS A 168 -29.60 -15.48 54.77
C HIS A 168 -28.65 -16.62 54.36
N PRO A 169 -29.14 -17.88 54.22
CA PRO A 169 -28.28 -19.05 53.98
C PRO A 169 -27.37 -18.95 52.75
N LEU A 170 -27.85 -18.31 51.66
CA LEU A 170 -27.03 -18.10 50.46
C LEU A 170 -25.90 -17.08 50.69
N VAL A 171 -26.17 -16.01 51.42
CA VAL A 171 -25.18 -14.96 51.68
C VAL A 171 -24.14 -15.43 52.69
N ALA A 172 -24.59 -16.18 53.71
CA ALA A 172 -23.70 -16.85 54.66
C ALA A 172 -22.80 -17.88 53.94
N ALA A 173 -23.36 -18.71 53.05
CA ALA A 173 -22.58 -19.66 52.26
C ALA A 173 -21.54 -18.98 51.35
N LEU A 174 -21.90 -17.87 50.69
CA LEU A 174 -20.99 -17.10 49.82
C LEU A 174 -19.85 -16.41 50.58
N ALA A 175 -20.12 -15.95 51.81
CA ALA A 175 -19.14 -15.26 52.64
C ALA A 175 -18.21 -16.22 53.39
N GLU A 176 -18.75 -17.31 53.94
CA GLU A 176 -18.00 -18.25 54.78
C GLU A 176 -17.41 -19.43 54.00
N GLY A 177 -17.87 -19.66 52.76
CA GLY A 177 -17.44 -20.80 51.96
C GLY A 177 -17.96 -22.14 52.42
N ASN A 178 -19.09 -22.16 53.13
CA ASN A 178 -19.74 -23.39 53.60
C ASN A 178 -20.73 -23.96 52.57
N PRO A 179 -20.98 -25.29 52.56
CA PRO A 179 -22.00 -25.88 51.72
C PRO A 179 -23.39 -25.26 51.98
N HIS A 180 -24.11 -24.92 50.92
CA HIS A 180 -25.46 -24.40 51.02
C HIS A 180 -26.45 -25.52 51.37
N PRO A 181 -27.09 -25.48 52.56
CA PRO A 181 -27.84 -26.62 53.12
C PRO A 181 -29.11 -26.99 52.34
N ARG A 182 -29.63 -26.06 51.53
CA ARG A 182 -30.84 -26.26 50.69
C ARG A 182 -30.58 -26.01 49.20
N GLY A 183 -29.35 -26.22 48.74
CA GLY A 183 -29.01 -26.03 47.33
C GLY A 183 -29.83 -26.98 46.44
N SER A 184 -30.22 -26.51 45.26
CA SER A 184 -30.94 -27.31 44.27
C SER A 184 -30.58 -26.87 42.86
N GLN A 185 -30.75 -27.76 41.88
CA GLN A 185 -30.50 -27.45 40.47
C GLN A 185 -31.34 -26.24 40.01
N ARG A 186 -32.61 -26.19 40.41
CA ARG A 186 -33.50 -25.06 40.11
C ARG A 186 -32.96 -23.72 40.63
N MET A 187 -32.30 -23.72 41.79
CA MET A 187 -31.70 -22.49 42.34
C MET A 187 -30.40 -22.13 41.60
N ALA A 188 -29.62 -23.12 41.16
CA ALA A 188 -28.47 -22.88 40.28
C ALA A 188 -28.93 -22.28 38.93
N ASP A 189 -29.92 -22.89 38.28
CA ASP A 189 -30.47 -22.41 37.00
C ASP A 189 -31.03 -20.98 37.12
N ALA A 190 -31.73 -20.67 38.22
CA ALA A 190 -32.26 -19.33 38.46
C ALA A 190 -31.16 -18.28 38.71
N LEU A 191 -30.05 -18.67 39.37
CA LEU A 191 -28.89 -17.79 39.53
C LEU A 191 -28.15 -17.60 38.20
N ASP A 192 -28.07 -18.65 37.38
CA ASP A 192 -27.49 -18.58 36.04
C ASP A 192 -28.32 -17.69 35.11
N GLU A 193 -29.64 -17.81 35.14
CA GLU A 193 -30.58 -16.97 34.37
C GLU A 193 -30.52 -15.51 34.82
N TRP A 194 -30.52 -15.25 36.13
CA TRP A 194 -30.35 -13.91 36.68
C TRP A 194 -28.99 -13.32 36.31
N ARG A 195 -27.91 -14.09 36.43
CA ARG A 195 -26.56 -13.66 36.01
C ARG A 195 -26.50 -13.37 34.52
N ALA A 196 -27.14 -14.18 33.68
CA ALA A 196 -27.25 -13.95 32.24
C ALA A 196 -28.06 -12.68 31.95
N SER A 197 -29.11 -12.38 32.74
CA SER A 197 -29.87 -11.13 32.64
C SER A 197 -29.04 -9.89 33.01
N LEU A 198 -28.08 -10.03 33.95
CA LEU A 198 -27.12 -8.97 34.28
C LEU A 198 -26.05 -8.78 33.20
N ALA A 199 -25.87 -9.78 32.33
CA ALA A 199 -25.08 -9.70 31.11
C ALA A 199 -25.90 -9.20 29.89
N GLY A 200 -27.22 -8.99 30.07
CA GLY A 200 -28.09 -8.32 29.10
C GLY A 200 -27.80 -6.82 29.11
N PHE A 201 -27.38 -6.31 27.95
CA PHE A 201 -27.00 -4.93 27.73
C PHE A 201 -28.09 -3.95 28.20
N GLU A 202 -27.74 -2.92 29.00
CA GLU A 202 -28.63 -1.77 29.16
C GLU A 202 -28.80 -1.13 27.78
N PRO A 203 -30.03 -0.93 27.27
CA PRO A 203 -30.24 -0.33 25.96
C PRO A 203 -29.69 1.10 25.93
N ASP A 204 -29.01 1.45 24.85
CA ASP A 204 -28.45 2.77 24.64
C ASP A 204 -29.51 3.78 24.22
N LEU A 205 -29.31 5.02 24.65
CA LEU A 205 -30.16 6.12 24.22
C LEU A 205 -29.70 6.57 22.84
N VAL A 206 -30.63 6.56 21.89
CA VAL A 206 -30.42 7.05 20.54
C VAL A 206 -31.42 8.17 20.28
N LEU A 207 -30.94 9.36 19.99
CA LEU A 207 -31.76 10.48 19.55
C LEU A 207 -31.81 10.46 18.02
N ARG A 208 -32.99 10.34 17.42
CA ARG A 208 -33.16 10.27 15.96
C ARG A 208 -33.84 11.55 15.47
N LEU A 209 -33.15 12.32 14.65
CA LEU A 209 -33.70 13.55 14.07
C LEU A 209 -34.51 13.21 12.82
N VAL A 210 -35.76 13.66 12.78
CA VAL A 210 -36.73 13.43 11.70
C VAL A 210 -37.08 14.76 11.03
N GLU A 211 -37.12 14.74 9.70
CA GLU A 211 -37.47 15.89 8.87
C GLU A 211 -38.95 16.29 9.10
N PRO A 212 -39.28 17.58 9.11
CA PRO A 212 -40.68 18.04 9.21
C PRO A 212 -41.47 17.61 7.96
N ASP A 213 -42.67 17.07 8.15
CA ASP A 213 -43.59 16.73 7.05
C ASP A 213 -44.12 18.00 6.37
N ASP A 214 -44.23 18.00 5.03
CA ASP A 214 -44.74 19.15 4.24
C ASP A 214 -46.27 19.41 4.45
N SER A 215 -46.96 18.63 5.29
CA SER A 215 -48.44 18.63 5.42
C SER A 215 -49.02 19.32 6.66
N ASP A 216 -48.19 19.80 7.59
CA ASP A 216 -48.71 20.50 8.77
C ASP A 216 -48.96 21.98 8.46
N ASP A 217 -50.22 22.28 8.11
CA ASP A 217 -50.83 23.62 8.11
C ASP A 217 -50.80 24.22 9.54
N ALA A 218 -49.62 24.59 10.02
CA ALA A 218 -49.44 25.37 11.24
C ALA A 218 -49.12 26.82 10.87
N ASP A 219 -49.89 27.74 11.46
CA ASP A 219 -49.89 29.20 11.30
C ASP A 219 -48.56 29.85 10.87
N VAL A 220 -48.72 30.86 10.00
CA VAL A 220 -47.73 31.72 9.30
C VAL A 220 -46.85 32.57 10.25
N GLY A 221 -46.35 31.99 11.34
CA GLY A 221 -45.49 32.64 12.32
C GLY A 221 -44.58 31.70 13.13
N ALA A 222 -44.75 30.38 13.04
CA ALA A 222 -43.88 29.40 13.70
C ALA A 222 -43.19 28.54 12.63
N GLY A 223 -41.86 28.70 12.46
CA GLY A 223 -41.09 27.96 11.45
C GLY A 223 -41.15 26.44 11.63
N ALA A 224 -40.85 25.70 10.57
CA ALA A 224 -40.88 24.23 10.54
C ALA A 224 -40.10 23.62 11.73
N LEU A 225 -40.79 22.79 12.53
CA LEU A 225 -40.23 22.14 13.71
C LEU A 225 -39.77 20.72 13.37
N TRP A 226 -38.51 20.42 13.65
CA TRP A 226 -37.93 19.10 13.48
C TRP A 226 -38.24 18.23 14.68
N ARG A 227 -38.61 16.97 14.48
CA ARG A 227 -38.85 16.04 15.58
C ARG A 227 -37.56 15.29 15.92
N LEU A 228 -37.11 15.39 17.17
CA LEU A 228 -36.02 14.60 17.71
C LEU A 228 -36.61 13.48 18.57
N GLU A 229 -36.70 12.29 17.98
CA GLU A 229 -37.31 11.12 18.59
C GLU A 229 -36.37 10.48 19.62
N VAL A 230 -36.92 10.15 20.78
CA VAL A 230 -36.21 9.48 21.87
C VAL A 230 -36.35 7.98 21.69
N CYS A 231 -35.28 7.34 21.22
CA CYS A 231 -35.24 5.90 20.96
C CYS A 231 -34.35 5.16 21.97
N LEU A 232 -34.68 3.90 22.22
CA LEU A 232 -33.77 2.95 22.86
C LEU A 232 -33.28 1.94 21.84
N GLN A 233 -31.98 1.62 21.91
CA GLN A 233 -31.36 0.62 21.05
C GLN A 233 -30.71 -0.46 21.90
N THR A 234 -31.11 -1.70 21.67
CA THR A 234 -30.36 -2.88 22.15
C THR A 234 -29.35 -3.29 21.08
N GLU A 235 -28.15 -3.69 21.48
CA GLU A 235 -27.05 -4.01 20.56
C GLU A 235 -27.47 -5.05 19.51
N GLY A 236 -27.35 -4.69 18.22
CA GLY A 236 -27.75 -5.52 17.07
C GLY A 236 -29.19 -5.32 16.57
N GLN A 237 -29.99 -4.45 17.19
CA GLN A 237 -31.35 -4.09 16.73
C GLN A 237 -31.43 -2.63 16.25
N SER A 238 -32.45 -2.32 15.44
CA SER A 238 -32.73 -0.93 15.05
C SER A 238 -33.26 -0.14 16.25
N PRO A 239 -32.93 1.16 16.40
CA PRO A 239 -33.48 2.00 17.45
C PRO A 239 -35.01 2.03 17.36
N ILE A 240 -35.67 1.77 18.48
CA ILE A 240 -37.14 1.77 18.58
C ILE A 240 -37.53 3.02 19.36
N PRO A 241 -38.44 3.87 18.83
CA PRO A 241 -39.00 5.00 19.57
C PRO A 241 -39.60 4.51 20.90
N LEU A 242 -39.58 5.33 21.94
CA LEU A 242 -40.06 4.96 23.25
C LEU A 242 -41.50 5.44 23.50
N PRO A 243 -42.55 4.65 23.17
CA PRO A 243 -43.93 5.04 23.41
C PRO A 243 -44.25 5.03 24.91
N VAL A 244 -44.76 6.14 25.43
CA VAL A 244 -45.05 6.30 26.87
C VAL A 244 -46.16 5.37 27.34
N GLU A 245 -47.11 5.03 26.46
CA GLU A 245 -48.31 4.24 26.81
C GLU A 245 -48.12 2.71 26.71
N SER A 246 -47.10 2.21 26.00
CA SER A 246 -46.98 0.78 25.69
C SER A 246 -45.63 0.14 26.06
N THR A 247 -44.80 0.82 26.86
CA THR A 247 -43.44 0.38 27.20
C THR A 247 -43.35 -0.22 28.62
N ASP A 248 -42.50 -1.23 28.79
CA ASP A 248 -42.12 -1.78 30.10
C ASP A 248 -41.66 -0.65 31.05
N ALA A 249 -42.22 -0.59 32.26
CA ALA A 249 -41.92 0.43 33.26
C ALA A 249 -40.41 0.53 33.56
N HIS A 250 -39.66 -0.56 33.40
CA HIS A 250 -38.21 -0.56 33.57
C HIS A 250 -37.48 0.18 32.44
N LEU A 251 -37.87 -0.04 31.18
CA LEU A 251 -37.28 0.64 30.02
C LEU A 251 -37.61 2.14 30.00
N LEU A 252 -38.82 2.52 30.41
CA LEU A 252 -39.21 3.92 30.56
C LEU A 252 -38.34 4.65 31.60
N GLN A 253 -38.06 4.02 32.75
CA GLN A 253 -37.16 4.59 33.76
C GLN A 253 -35.73 4.77 33.24
N ILE A 254 -35.22 3.80 32.48
CA ILE A 254 -33.90 3.89 31.84
C ILE A 254 -33.88 5.03 30.82
N GLY A 255 -34.89 5.10 29.95
CA GLY A 255 -35.03 6.15 28.93
C GLY A 255 -35.07 7.55 29.54
N VAL A 256 -35.89 7.78 30.57
CA VAL A 256 -35.99 9.08 31.26
C VAL A 256 -34.67 9.46 31.94
N ARG A 257 -34.00 8.50 32.60
CA ARG A 257 -32.70 8.74 33.25
C ARG A 257 -31.62 9.11 32.22
N LYS A 258 -31.51 8.35 31.12
CA LYS A 258 -30.53 8.60 30.06
C LYS A 258 -30.85 9.90 29.31
N LEU A 259 -32.12 10.20 29.03
CA LEU A 259 -32.55 11.46 28.43
C LEU A 259 -32.20 12.66 29.33
N GLY A 260 -32.36 12.53 30.64
CA GLY A 260 -31.92 13.55 31.60
C GLY A 260 -30.40 13.84 31.52
N ALA A 261 -29.58 12.80 31.32
CA ALA A 261 -28.14 12.98 31.08
C ALA A 261 -27.86 13.69 29.74
N ALA A 262 -28.58 13.34 28.67
CA ALA A 262 -28.48 14.00 27.36
C ALA A 262 -28.83 15.50 27.45
N LEU A 263 -29.93 15.83 28.14
CA LEU A 263 -30.38 17.20 28.37
C LEU A 263 -29.39 18.02 29.21
N ASN A 264 -28.66 17.38 30.14
CA ASN A 264 -27.60 18.05 30.90
C ASN A 264 -26.33 18.25 30.06
N ALA A 265 -26.01 17.31 29.17
CA ALA A 265 -24.86 17.40 28.28
C ALA A 265 -25.04 18.50 27.23
N TYR A 266 -26.27 18.71 26.73
CA TYR A 266 -26.60 19.78 25.79
C TYR A 266 -27.85 20.56 26.26
N PRO A 267 -27.66 21.60 27.10
CA PRO A 267 -28.75 22.32 27.76
C PRO A 267 -29.77 23.00 26.84
N ARG A 268 -29.42 23.31 25.57
CA ARG A 268 -30.37 23.94 24.64
C ARG A 268 -31.59 23.05 24.34
N LEU A 269 -31.48 21.73 24.51
CA LEU A 269 -32.62 20.81 24.42
C LEU A 269 -33.60 20.92 25.60
N GLN A 270 -33.24 21.63 26.68
CA GLN A 270 -34.18 21.91 27.78
C GLN A 270 -35.16 23.03 27.45
N GLU A 271 -34.79 23.90 26.50
CA GLU A 271 -35.53 25.11 26.13
C GLU A 271 -36.51 24.88 24.97
N VAL A 272 -36.48 23.69 24.35
CA VAL A 272 -37.36 23.36 23.22
C VAL A 272 -38.68 22.74 23.67
N PRO A 273 -39.79 22.97 22.93
CA PRO A 273 -41.07 22.32 23.19
C PRO A 273 -40.94 20.78 23.17
N ARG A 274 -41.72 20.12 24.02
CA ARG A 274 -41.84 18.66 24.05
C ARG A 274 -43.19 18.25 23.47
N ASP A 275 -43.19 17.10 22.82
CA ASP A 275 -44.43 16.47 22.40
C ASP A 275 -45.24 16.04 23.65
N PRO A 276 -46.57 16.26 23.69
CA PRO A 276 -47.39 15.98 24.87
C PRO A 276 -47.61 14.48 25.13
N ASP A 277 -47.51 13.64 24.10
CA ASP A 277 -47.87 12.22 24.16
C ASP A 277 -46.63 11.29 24.14
N THR A 278 -45.46 11.85 23.85
CA THR A 278 -44.17 11.14 23.77
C THR A 278 -43.06 11.82 24.58
N LEU A 279 -41.86 11.25 24.61
CA LEU A 279 -40.68 11.90 25.18
C LEU A 279 -39.92 12.78 24.16
N ASP A 280 -40.47 12.94 22.96
CA ASP A 280 -39.80 13.56 21.83
C ASP A 280 -39.70 15.08 21.98
N LEU A 281 -38.65 15.65 21.36
CA LEU A 281 -38.38 17.09 21.40
C LEU A 281 -38.66 17.71 20.03
N LEU A 282 -39.27 18.90 20.00
CA LEU A 282 -39.59 19.63 18.78
C LEU A 282 -38.63 20.82 18.60
N LEU A 283 -37.69 20.70 17.67
CA LEU A 283 -36.57 21.63 17.51
C LEU A 283 -36.81 22.63 16.36
N PRO A 284 -36.69 23.95 16.62
CA PRO A 284 -36.57 24.94 15.56
C PRO A 284 -35.28 24.76 14.74
N THR A 285 -35.32 25.09 13.43
CA THR A 285 -34.15 24.97 12.53
C THR A 285 -32.84 25.56 13.07
N PRO A 286 -32.80 26.74 13.74
CA PRO A 286 -31.56 27.26 14.32
C PRO A 286 -30.97 26.38 15.44
N VAL A 287 -31.81 25.72 16.23
CA VAL A 287 -31.37 24.80 17.29
C VAL A 287 -30.84 23.50 16.68
N VAL A 288 -31.43 23.06 15.58
CA VAL A 288 -31.00 21.89 14.82
C VAL A 288 -29.60 22.09 14.23
N ILE A 289 -29.31 23.26 13.65
CA ILE A 289 -27.98 23.59 13.13
C ILE A 289 -26.94 23.53 14.26
N ASP A 290 -27.21 24.16 15.40
CA ASP A 290 -26.31 24.14 16.55
C ASP A 290 -26.15 22.75 17.19
N LEU A 291 -27.21 21.94 17.18
CA LEU A 291 -27.18 20.54 17.62
C LEU A 291 -26.20 19.74 16.76
N VAL A 292 -26.15 19.97 15.45
CA VAL A 292 -25.22 19.26 14.55
C VAL A 292 -23.79 19.78 14.70
N GLU A 293 -23.60 21.09 14.77
CA GLU A 293 -22.28 21.72 14.84
C GLU A 293 -21.57 21.49 16.18
N HIS A 294 -22.32 21.64 17.27
CA HIS A 294 -21.78 21.67 18.63
C HIS A 294 -22.39 20.57 19.53
N GLY A 295 -23.69 20.33 19.41
CA GLY A 295 -24.43 19.39 20.26
C GLY A 295 -24.07 17.92 20.07
N ALA A 296 -23.76 17.48 18.84
CA ALA A 296 -23.47 16.07 18.53
C ALA A 296 -22.22 15.57 19.29
N ARG A 297 -21.18 16.41 19.40
CA ARG A 297 -19.97 16.09 20.18
C ARG A 297 -20.27 16.03 21.68
N ALA A 298 -21.08 16.96 22.19
CA ALA A 298 -21.47 16.99 23.60
C ALA A 298 -22.31 15.76 23.99
N LEU A 299 -23.25 15.35 23.12
CA LEU A 299 -24.07 14.16 23.28
C LEU A 299 -23.25 12.87 23.21
N HIS A 300 -22.33 12.77 22.23
CA HIS A 300 -21.41 11.63 22.13
C HIS A 300 -20.49 11.52 23.36
N ALA A 301 -20.00 12.63 23.89
CA ALA A 301 -19.20 12.64 25.13
C ALA A 301 -19.99 12.16 26.36
N ALA A 302 -21.32 12.23 26.30
CA ALA A 302 -22.25 11.72 27.32
C ALA A 302 -22.80 10.32 27.00
N ASP A 303 -22.19 9.60 26.03
CA ASP A 303 -22.58 8.25 25.61
C ASP A 303 -23.99 8.18 24.99
N VAL A 304 -24.41 9.26 24.31
CA VAL A 304 -25.70 9.37 23.61
C VAL A 304 -25.46 9.45 22.12
N SER A 305 -26.05 8.52 21.36
CA SER A 305 -25.94 8.49 19.90
C SER A 305 -26.98 9.40 19.26
N LEU A 306 -26.56 10.23 18.29
CA LEU A 306 -27.44 11.07 17.47
C LEU A 306 -27.48 10.51 16.05
N LEU A 307 -28.67 10.15 15.57
CA LEU A 307 -28.90 9.73 14.19
C LEU A 307 -29.48 10.89 13.38
N LEU A 308 -28.80 11.22 12.28
CA LEU A 308 -29.20 12.26 11.34
C LEU A 308 -29.93 11.67 10.13
N PRO A 309 -30.80 12.44 9.44
CA PRO A 309 -31.42 12.01 8.20
C PRO A 309 -30.39 11.62 7.13
N ARG A 310 -30.74 10.64 6.27
CA ARG A 310 -29.83 10.15 5.21
C ARG A 310 -29.44 11.23 4.19
N ALA A 311 -30.26 12.27 4.02
CA ALA A 311 -29.99 13.38 3.11
C ALA A 311 -28.92 14.38 3.62
N TRP A 312 -28.45 14.22 4.86
CA TRP A 312 -27.44 15.09 5.48
C TRP A 312 -26.01 14.57 5.40
N ALA A 313 -25.74 13.59 4.52
CA ALA A 313 -24.37 13.40 4.05
C ALA A 313 -23.88 14.75 3.52
N THR A 314 -22.76 15.25 4.02
CA THR A 314 -22.14 16.48 3.49
C THR A 314 -21.96 16.29 1.99
N VAL A 315 -22.61 17.12 1.19
CA VAL A 315 -22.53 17.02 -0.25
C VAL A 315 -21.59 18.10 -0.73
N ASP A 316 -20.45 17.69 -1.29
CA ASP A 316 -19.44 18.61 -1.78
C ASP A 316 -19.93 19.32 -3.05
N ALA A 317 -19.62 20.61 -3.15
CA ALA A 317 -19.79 21.36 -4.38
C ALA A 317 -18.77 20.86 -5.41
N SER A 318 -19.22 20.60 -6.63
CA SER A 318 -18.37 20.19 -7.74
C SER A 318 -18.71 20.91 -9.03
N LEU A 319 -17.76 20.94 -9.95
CA LEU A 319 -17.94 21.53 -11.28
C LEU A 319 -18.01 20.42 -12.33
N ARG A 320 -18.86 20.64 -13.33
CA ARG A 320 -18.96 19.86 -14.55
C ARG A 320 -18.51 20.70 -15.72
N LEU A 321 -17.74 20.12 -16.62
CA LEU A 321 -17.26 20.76 -17.84
C LEU A 321 -17.88 20.08 -19.06
N THR A 322 -18.55 20.84 -19.91
CA THR A 322 -19.03 20.36 -21.22
C THR A 322 -18.15 20.95 -22.31
N VAL A 323 -17.59 20.13 -23.21
CA VAL A 323 -16.70 20.55 -24.30
C VAL A 323 -17.22 20.07 -25.65
N ASN A 324 -17.58 20.99 -26.54
CA ASN A 324 -18.03 20.66 -27.89
C ASN A 324 -16.96 21.01 -28.92
N SER A 325 -16.77 20.14 -29.92
CA SER A 325 -15.92 20.44 -31.07
C SER A 325 -16.63 20.15 -32.40
N SER A 326 -16.33 20.96 -33.42
CA SER A 326 -16.70 20.66 -34.80
C SER A 326 -15.82 19.53 -35.35
N VAL A 327 -16.32 18.80 -36.36
CA VAL A 327 -15.67 17.64 -36.99
C VAL A 327 -14.19 17.91 -37.32
N ALA A 328 -13.30 16.99 -36.94
CA ALA A 328 -11.87 17.07 -37.22
C ALA A 328 -11.61 17.10 -38.75
N PRO A 329 -10.65 17.89 -39.24
CA PRO A 329 -10.34 17.90 -40.67
C PRO A 329 -9.82 16.54 -41.13
N VAL A 330 -10.29 16.12 -42.30
CA VAL A 330 -10.07 14.78 -42.89
C VAL A 330 -8.68 14.67 -43.54
N THR A 331 -7.91 15.76 -43.63
CA THR A 331 -6.65 15.82 -44.37
C THR A 331 -5.50 16.40 -43.55
N ALA A 332 -4.35 15.71 -43.56
CA ALA A 332 -3.14 16.06 -42.81
C ALA A 332 -2.39 17.32 -43.30
N ASP A 333 -2.84 17.96 -44.39
CA ASP A 333 -2.15 19.11 -45.01
C ASP A 333 -2.56 20.49 -44.44
N GLU A 334 -3.57 20.56 -43.56
CA GLU A 334 -3.86 21.79 -42.81
C GLU A 334 -3.08 21.78 -41.49
N SER A 335 -2.03 22.59 -41.45
CA SER A 335 -1.07 22.79 -40.35
C SER A 335 -1.66 23.43 -39.07
N SER A 336 -2.93 23.19 -38.74
CA SER A 336 -3.63 23.83 -37.63
C SER A 336 -4.52 22.90 -36.80
N VAL A 337 -4.08 21.68 -36.49
CA VAL A 337 -4.70 20.87 -35.43
C VAL A 337 -3.63 20.38 -34.46
N GLY A 338 -3.86 20.65 -33.17
CA GLY A 338 -2.93 20.53 -32.06
C GLY A 338 -3.53 21.25 -30.85
N MET A 339 -2.71 21.76 -29.93
CA MET A 339 -3.19 22.60 -28.81
C MET A 339 -3.91 23.89 -29.26
N ASN A 340 -3.85 24.25 -30.55
CA ASN A 340 -4.52 25.41 -31.13
C ASN A 340 -5.91 25.09 -31.71
N ALA A 341 -6.37 23.84 -31.65
CA ALA A 341 -7.68 23.46 -32.17
C ALA A 341 -8.79 24.17 -31.39
N ILE A 342 -9.76 24.76 -32.09
CA ILE A 342 -10.85 25.54 -31.50
C ILE A 342 -11.91 24.58 -30.93
N VAL A 343 -12.33 24.83 -29.69
CA VAL A 343 -13.36 24.10 -28.94
C VAL A 343 -14.25 25.11 -28.23
N SER A 344 -15.54 24.80 -28.09
CA SER A 344 -16.44 25.54 -27.22
C SER A 344 -16.64 24.77 -25.92
N TYR A 345 -16.68 25.46 -24.79
CA TYR A 345 -16.84 24.80 -23.51
C TYR A 345 -17.64 25.62 -22.50
N GLU A 346 -18.33 24.93 -21.60
CA GLU A 346 -19.23 25.47 -20.60
C GLU A 346 -18.97 24.82 -19.24
N TRP A 347 -18.91 25.65 -18.19
CA TRP A 347 -18.80 25.21 -16.81
C TRP A 347 -20.17 25.22 -16.13
N GLN A 348 -20.50 24.15 -15.41
CA GLN A 348 -21.75 24.01 -14.66
C GLN A 348 -21.46 23.61 -13.21
N LEU A 349 -22.26 24.12 -12.27
CA LEU A 349 -22.12 23.80 -10.84
C LEU A 349 -23.04 22.63 -10.47
N ALA A 350 -22.51 21.67 -9.73
CA ALA A 350 -23.25 20.56 -9.16
C ALA A 350 -23.09 20.49 -7.65
N VAL A 351 -24.15 20.08 -6.95
CA VAL A 351 -24.13 19.71 -5.53
C VAL A 351 -24.51 18.24 -5.46
N GLY A 352 -23.50 17.39 -5.31
CA GLY A 352 -23.65 15.93 -5.43
C GLY A 352 -24.06 15.58 -6.84
N ASP A 353 -25.18 14.88 -7.00
CA ASP A 353 -25.71 14.50 -8.32
C ASP A 353 -26.61 15.57 -8.95
N MET A 354 -26.82 16.71 -8.30
CA MET A 354 -27.77 17.75 -8.75
C MET A 354 -27.04 18.89 -9.48
N LEU A 355 -27.28 19.01 -10.79
CA LEU A 355 -26.89 20.18 -11.57
C LEU A 355 -27.80 21.37 -11.22
N LEU A 356 -27.16 22.49 -10.86
CA LEU A 356 -27.82 23.72 -10.46
C LEU A 356 -28.03 24.62 -11.67
N THR A 357 -29.25 25.17 -11.79
CA THR A 357 -29.51 26.27 -12.72
C THR A 357 -28.91 27.58 -12.17
N HIS A 358 -28.78 28.60 -13.03
CA HIS A 358 -28.31 29.92 -12.60
C HIS A 358 -29.18 30.51 -11.47
N SER A 359 -30.51 30.32 -11.53
CA SER A 359 -31.41 30.80 -10.48
C SER A 359 -31.24 30.03 -9.16
N GLU A 360 -31.11 28.70 -9.23
CA GLU A 360 -30.87 27.87 -8.03
C GLU A 360 -29.52 28.20 -7.38
N MET A 361 -28.51 28.51 -8.19
CA MET A 361 -27.18 28.93 -7.73
C MET A 361 -27.23 30.27 -6.99
N GLU A 362 -27.95 31.27 -7.52
CA GLU A 362 -28.12 32.56 -6.86
C GLU A 362 -28.89 32.44 -5.54
N GLU A 363 -29.94 31.63 -5.51
CA GLU A 363 -30.71 31.35 -4.29
C GLU A 363 -29.85 30.69 -3.21
N LEU A 364 -29.00 29.73 -3.58
CA LEU A 364 -28.08 29.05 -2.66
C LEU A 364 -27.05 29.99 -2.06
N VAL A 365 -26.42 30.84 -2.88
CA VAL A 365 -25.43 31.81 -2.41
C VAL A 365 -26.09 32.89 -1.54
N ALA A 366 -27.35 33.24 -1.79
CA ALA A 366 -28.10 34.22 -1.01
C ALA A 366 -28.59 33.68 0.35
N ALA A 367 -28.84 32.37 0.48
CA ALA A 367 -29.36 31.76 1.70
C ALA A 367 -28.41 31.87 2.90
N ASN A 368 -27.10 32.09 2.66
CA ASN A 368 -26.05 32.32 3.65
C ASN A 368 -26.07 31.33 4.82
N SER A 369 -26.38 30.06 4.53
CA SER A 369 -26.52 28.97 5.49
C SER A 369 -25.97 27.70 4.87
N ASP A 370 -25.25 26.90 5.66
CA ASP A 370 -24.71 25.61 5.23
C ASP A 370 -25.81 24.54 5.02
N LEU A 371 -27.06 24.83 5.40
CA LEU A 371 -28.20 23.93 5.26
C LEU A 371 -29.26 24.57 4.36
N VAL A 372 -29.42 24.06 3.14
CA VAL A 372 -30.33 24.64 2.15
C VAL A 372 -31.32 23.60 1.63
N LYS A 373 -32.58 24.01 1.43
CA LYS A 373 -33.63 23.17 0.82
C LYS A 373 -33.56 23.30 -0.70
N LEU A 374 -33.04 22.29 -1.38
CA LEU A 374 -32.96 22.20 -2.84
C LEU A 374 -34.00 21.21 -3.37
N ARG A 375 -34.91 21.68 -4.24
CA ARG A 375 -35.98 20.88 -4.86
C ARG A 375 -36.72 19.98 -3.87
N GLY A 376 -37.01 20.50 -2.68
CA GLY A 376 -37.73 19.79 -1.61
C GLY A 376 -36.86 19.00 -0.63
N LYS A 377 -35.55 18.84 -0.86
CA LYS A 377 -34.64 18.08 0.01
C LYS A 377 -33.67 19.01 0.75
N TRP A 378 -33.44 18.76 2.03
CA TRP A 378 -32.43 19.48 2.81
C TRP A 378 -31.05 18.90 2.56
N VAL A 379 -30.12 19.72 2.07
CA VAL A 379 -28.73 19.34 1.77
C VAL A 379 -27.79 20.22 2.57
N ARG A 380 -26.76 19.62 3.16
CA ARG A 380 -25.66 20.35 3.79
C ARG A 380 -24.53 20.54 2.79
N ALA A 381 -24.21 21.78 2.45
CA ALA A 381 -23.14 22.13 1.52
C ALA A 381 -22.31 23.31 2.06
N ASP A 382 -20.99 23.28 1.82
CA ASP A 382 -20.09 24.36 2.20
C ASP A 382 -20.42 25.64 1.41
N ASN A 383 -21.01 26.63 2.08
CA ASN A 383 -21.43 27.88 1.47
C ASN A 383 -20.24 28.69 0.91
N GLU A 384 -19.05 28.60 1.52
CA GLU A 384 -17.86 29.28 1.01
C GLU A 384 -17.34 28.62 -0.28
N ALA A 385 -17.35 27.29 -0.34
CA ALA A 385 -17.04 26.56 -1.57
C ALA A 385 -18.05 26.83 -2.69
N LEU A 386 -19.36 26.85 -2.36
CA LEU A 386 -20.43 27.17 -3.30
C LEU A 386 -20.30 28.58 -3.86
N ALA A 387 -20.06 29.59 -3.01
CA ALA A 387 -19.92 30.96 -3.46
C ALA A 387 -18.69 31.14 -4.38
N ARG A 388 -17.57 30.48 -4.08
CA ARG A 388 -16.38 30.49 -4.95
C ARG A 388 -16.66 29.80 -6.29
N ALA A 389 -17.31 28.64 -6.29
CA ALA A 389 -17.62 27.90 -7.49
C ALA A 389 -18.66 28.61 -8.37
N ALA A 390 -19.69 29.22 -7.76
CA ALA A 390 -20.67 30.05 -8.46
C ALA A 390 -20.02 31.26 -9.14
N LYS A 391 -19.12 31.95 -8.42
CA LYS A 391 -18.35 33.06 -8.98
C LYS A 391 -17.47 32.60 -10.16
N TYR A 392 -16.87 31.42 -10.07
CA TYR A 392 -16.06 30.85 -11.13
C TYR A 392 -16.88 30.56 -12.40
N VAL A 393 -18.04 29.90 -12.25
CA VAL A 393 -18.96 29.61 -13.37
C VAL A 393 -19.44 30.89 -14.03
N ASN A 394 -19.83 31.91 -13.26
CA ASN A 394 -20.28 33.19 -13.82
C ASN A 394 -19.17 33.97 -14.53
N ALA A 395 -17.91 33.82 -14.10
CA ALA A 395 -16.76 34.43 -14.77
C ALA A 395 -16.35 33.70 -16.07
N HIS A 396 -16.72 32.42 -16.20
CA HIS A 396 -16.31 31.53 -17.29
C HIS A 396 -17.50 30.95 -18.07
N SER A 397 -18.63 31.67 -18.13
CA SER A 397 -19.82 31.26 -18.91
C SER A 397 -19.48 31.17 -20.40
N GLU A 398 -19.86 30.06 -21.05
CA GLU A 398 -19.71 29.73 -22.49
C GLU A 398 -18.53 30.43 -23.20
N GLN A 399 -17.41 29.73 -23.34
CA GLN A 399 -16.22 30.26 -24.02
C GLN A 399 -15.88 29.48 -25.29
N ASP A 400 -15.57 30.21 -26.35
CA ASP A 400 -14.86 29.68 -27.52
C ASP A 400 -13.36 29.91 -27.33
N GLY A 401 -12.57 28.84 -27.35
CA GLY A 401 -11.13 28.92 -27.13
C GLY A 401 -10.37 27.80 -27.83
N SER A 402 -9.04 27.83 -27.73
CA SER A 402 -8.24 26.68 -28.15
C SER A 402 -8.21 25.60 -27.07
N LEU A 403 -7.96 24.35 -27.45
CA LEU A 403 -7.76 23.24 -26.52
C LEU A 403 -6.67 23.56 -25.47
N GLY A 404 -5.60 24.23 -25.89
CA GLY A 404 -4.54 24.70 -25.00
C GLY A 404 -5.01 25.77 -24.02
N SER A 405 -5.93 26.65 -24.42
CA SER A 405 -6.53 27.64 -23.49
C SER A 405 -7.45 26.99 -22.45
N LEU A 406 -8.21 25.96 -22.84
CA LEU A 406 -9.00 25.15 -21.91
C LEU A 406 -8.10 24.48 -20.86
N PHE A 407 -7.04 23.78 -21.30
CA PHE A 407 -6.08 23.18 -20.39
C PHE A 407 -5.33 24.22 -19.53
N ALA A 408 -5.10 25.42 -20.08
CA ALA A 408 -4.50 26.52 -19.32
C ALA A 408 -5.41 27.01 -18.17
N GLN A 409 -6.74 26.90 -18.25
CA GLN A 409 -7.62 27.31 -17.14
C GLN A 409 -7.36 26.52 -15.86
N PHE A 410 -7.10 25.22 -15.97
CA PHE A 410 -6.76 24.39 -14.81
C PHE A 410 -5.37 24.68 -14.22
N THR A 411 -4.47 25.29 -15.00
CA THR A 411 -3.08 25.57 -14.59
C THR A 411 -2.81 27.07 -14.37
N GLY A 412 -3.78 27.92 -14.72
CA GLY A 412 -3.75 29.38 -14.67
C GLY A 412 -3.89 29.95 -13.26
N ASP A 413 -3.94 31.28 -13.15
CA ASP A 413 -3.95 31.97 -11.86
C ASP A 413 -5.31 31.93 -11.16
N ASP A 414 -6.38 31.61 -11.89
CA ASP A 414 -7.73 31.38 -11.39
C ASP A 414 -8.23 29.98 -11.82
N PRO A 415 -7.76 28.90 -11.18
CA PRO A 415 -8.19 27.54 -11.49
C PRO A 415 -9.56 27.22 -10.87
N PRO A 416 -10.25 26.16 -11.33
CA PRO A 416 -11.50 25.69 -10.72
C PRO A 416 -11.36 25.55 -9.19
N PRO A 417 -12.19 26.28 -8.40
CA PRO A 417 -12.01 26.38 -6.94
C PRO A 417 -12.49 25.15 -6.17
N VAL A 418 -13.22 24.25 -6.82
CA VAL A 418 -13.77 23.00 -6.29
C VAL A 418 -13.46 21.83 -7.23
N GLU A 419 -13.76 20.60 -6.81
CA GLU A 419 -13.49 19.39 -7.60
C GLU A 419 -14.25 19.39 -8.93
N VAL A 420 -13.62 18.92 -10.00
CA VAL A 420 -14.28 18.69 -11.30
C VAL A 420 -14.62 17.21 -11.39
N THR A 421 -15.91 16.88 -11.28
CA THR A 421 -16.40 15.51 -11.13
C THR A 421 -16.75 14.85 -12.46
N ASP A 422 -17.18 15.63 -13.45
CA ASP A 422 -17.59 15.11 -14.76
C ASP A 422 -17.13 16.03 -15.91
N ILE A 423 -16.64 15.43 -16.98
CA ILE A 423 -16.23 16.11 -18.22
C ILE A 423 -16.95 15.43 -19.37
N THR A 424 -17.98 16.09 -19.89
CA THR A 424 -18.68 15.62 -21.08
C THR A 424 -18.12 16.29 -22.31
N ALA A 425 -17.83 15.52 -23.35
CA ALA A 425 -17.32 16.05 -24.60
C ALA A 425 -18.07 15.48 -25.82
N SER A 426 -18.12 16.25 -26.92
CA SER A 426 -18.72 15.80 -28.17
C SER A 426 -17.76 15.97 -29.35
N GLY A 427 -17.85 15.11 -30.36
CA GLY A 427 -17.03 15.19 -31.56
C GLY A 427 -15.67 14.53 -31.36
N TRP A 428 -14.59 15.06 -31.96
CA TRP A 428 -13.26 14.43 -31.80
C TRP A 428 -12.68 14.60 -30.40
N VAL A 429 -13.14 15.60 -29.63
CA VAL A 429 -12.68 15.85 -28.26
C VAL A 429 -13.26 14.80 -27.30
N GLU A 430 -14.41 14.19 -27.63
CA GLU A 430 -14.98 13.07 -26.88
C GLU A 430 -14.00 11.91 -26.79
N THR A 431 -13.45 11.47 -27.93
CA THR A 431 -12.41 10.43 -27.99
C THR A 431 -11.13 10.80 -27.25
N LEU A 432 -10.87 12.09 -27.03
CA LEU A 432 -9.67 12.57 -26.32
C LEU A 432 -9.88 12.65 -24.81
N LEU A 433 -11.05 13.14 -24.35
CA LEU A 433 -11.34 13.40 -22.95
C LEU A 433 -12.07 12.25 -22.25
N ASP A 434 -12.88 11.48 -22.99
CA ASP A 434 -13.54 10.28 -22.48
C ASP A 434 -12.68 9.05 -22.77
N GLY A 435 -12.08 8.50 -21.71
CA GLY A 435 -11.26 7.29 -21.77
C GLY A 435 -12.02 6.01 -22.19
N GLN A 436 -13.36 6.05 -22.21
CA GLN A 436 -14.18 4.93 -22.69
C GLN A 436 -14.41 4.96 -24.20
N VAL A 437 -14.30 6.13 -24.84
CA VAL A 437 -14.52 6.27 -26.28
C VAL A 437 -13.21 5.97 -27.01
N HIS A 438 -13.17 4.82 -27.68
CA HIS A 438 -12.00 4.42 -28.46
C HIS A 438 -11.95 5.14 -29.82
N PRO A 439 -10.75 5.53 -30.28
CA PRO A 439 -10.60 6.08 -31.62
C PRO A 439 -10.94 5.07 -32.71
N ASP A 440 -11.34 5.57 -33.87
CA ASP A 440 -11.64 4.74 -35.04
C ASP A 440 -10.47 3.79 -35.37
N PRO A 441 -10.72 2.49 -35.53
CA PRO A 441 -9.68 1.53 -35.82
C PRO A 441 -8.95 1.85 -37.12
N VAL A 442 -7.62 1.85 -37.08
CA VAL A 442 -6.80 1.96 -38.27
C VAL A 442 -6.45 0.59 -38.81
N ALA A 443 -6.38 0.46 -40.14
CA ALA A 443 -6.01 -0.79 -40.78
C ALA A 443 -4.58 -1.21 -40.39
N VAL A 444 -4.43 -2.48 -39.99
CA VAL A 444 -3.12 -3.09 -39.74
C VAL A 444 -2.29 -3.01 -41.03
N PRO A 445 -1.05 -2.49 -40.97
CA PRO A 445 -0.20 -2.38 -42.15
C PRO A 445 0.09 -3.76 -42.76
N LYS A 446 0.00 -3.86 -44.08
CA LYS A 446 0.34 -5.08 -44.84
C LYS A 446 1.80 -5.49 -44.68
N ASP A 447 2.71 -4.53 -44.52
CA ASP A 447 4.15 -4.81 -44.31
C ASP A 447 4.48 -5.29 -42.87
N LEU A 448 3.50 -5.28 -41.95
CA LEU A 448 3.69 -5.78 -40.59
C LEU A 448 3.67 -7.31 -40.55
N ARG A 449 4.84 -7.93 -40.34
CA ARG A 449 5.04 -9.39 -40.27
C ARG A 449 4.75 -9.99 -38.88
N THR A 450 3.73 -9.48 -38.21
CA THR A 450 3.24 -10.02 -36.94
C THR A 450 1.79 -9.61 -36.71
N GLU A 451 1.02 -10.45 -36.04
CA GLU A 451 -0.34 -10.12 -35.62
C GLU A 451 -0.31 -9.28 -34.35
N LEU A 452 -0.97 -8.12 -34.38
CA LEU A 452 -1.19 -7.30 -33.20
C LEU A 452 -2.25 -7.93 -32.31
N ARG A 453 -2.00 -7.96 -31.01
CA ARG A 453 -3.03 -8.30 -30.01
C ARG A 453 -4.10 -7.21 -29.93
N PRO A 454 -5.31 -7.49 -29.43
CA PRO A 454 -6.39 -6.49 -29.34
C PRO A 454 -5.96 -5.20 -28.64
N TYR A 455 -5.23 -5.30 -27.52
CA TYR A 455 -4.70 -4.10 -26.86
C TYR A 455 -3.62 -3.42 -27.72
N GLN A 456 -2.75 -4.14 -28.42
CA GLN A 456 -1.75 -3.54 -29.30
C GLN A 456 -2.38 -2.81 -30.48
N GLN A 457 -3.49 -3.33 -31.02
CA GLN A 457 -4.32 -2.65 -32.01
C GLN A 457 -4.89 -1.35 -31.44
N ARG A 458 -5.54 -1.38 -30.27
CA ARG A 458 -6.03 -0.17 -29.60
C ARG A 458 -4.92 0.87 -29.37
N GLY A 459 -3.70 0.40 -29.09
CA GLY A 459 -2.55 1.28 -28.94
C GLY A 459 -2.08 1.89 -30.26
N LEU A 460 -2.13 1.14 -31.36
CA LEU A 460 -1.90 1.66 -32.71
C LEU A 460 -2.97 2.71 -33.08
N ASP A 461 -4.25 2.41 -32.87
CA ASP A 461 -5.37 3.31 -33.14
C ASP A 461 -5.21 4.63 -32.38
N TRP A 462 -4.88 4.55 -31.09
CA TRP A 462 -4.63 5.71 -30.25
C TRP A 462 -3.40 6.51 -30.71
N LEU A 463 -2.28 5.86 -31.03
CA LEU A 463 -1.09 6.57 -31.51
C LEU A 463 -1.32 7.26 -32.87
N ALA A 464 -2.10 6.64 -33.75
CA ALA A 464 -2.49 7.22 -35.04
C ALA A 464 -3.43 8.42 -34.84
N PHE A 465 -4.40 8.30 -33.93
CA PHE A 465 -5.28 9.40 -33.52
C PHE A 465 -4.50 10.60 -32.97
N MET A 466 -3.59 10.38 -32.01
CA MET A 466 -2.75 11.44 -31.44
C MET A 466 -1.87 12.11 -32.50
N THR A 467 -1.31 11.31 -33.42
CA THR A 467 -0.52 11.85 -34.54
C THR A 467 -1.37 12.73 -35.46
N ARG A 468 -2.59 12.28 -35.83
CA ARG A 468 -3.50 13.05 -36.69
C ARG A 468 -3.92 14.38 -36.07
N LEU A 469 -4.07 14.41 -34.74
CA LEU A 469 -4.39 15.63 -34.00
C LEU A 469 -3.16 16.51 -33.70
N GLY A 470 -1.94 16.09 -34.06
CA GLY A 470 -0.72 16.82 -33.72
C GLY A 470 -0.44 16.91 -32.20
N LEU A 471 -1.03 16.03 -31.40
CA LEU A 471 -0.88 15.99 -29.95
C LEU A 471 0.20 14.97 -29.56
N GLY A 472 1.05 15.31 -28.60
CA GLY A 472 2.07 14.38 -28.10
C GLY A 472 1.48 13.25 -27.26
N ALA A 473 2.14 12.10 -27.28
CA ALA A 473 1.66 10.87 -26.65
C ALA A 473 2.67 10.29 -25.65
N VAL A 474 2.18 9.74 -24.54
CA VAL A 474 2.95 8.95 -23.58
C VAL A 474 2.38 7.54 -23.53
N LEU A 475 3.09 6.59 -24.15
CA LEU A 475 2.74 5.17 -24.08
C LEU A 475 3.46 4.54 -22.88
N ALA A 476 2.70 4.32 -21.82
CA ALA A 476 3.16 3.91 -20.51
C ALA A 476 2.79 2.45 -20.17
N ASP A 477 2.56 1.61 -21.18
CA ASP A 477 2.31 0.17 -20.99
C ASP A 477 3.41 -0.51 -20.19
N ASP A 478 3.02 -1.51 -19.38
CA ASP A 478 3.95 -2.36 -18.67
C ASP A 478 5.01 -2.97 -19.58
N MET A 479 6.18 -3.20 -18.99
CA MET A 479 7.33 -3.75 -19.71
C MET A 479 7.01 -5.14 -20.25
N GLY A 480 7.10 -5.30 -21.56
CA GLY A 480 6.85 -6.58 -22.22
C GLY A 480 5.54 -6.66 -22.98
N LEU A 481 4.64 -5.68 -22.86
CA LEU A 481 3.40 -5.57 -23.66
C LEU A 481 3.63 -5.12 -25.13
N GLY A 482 4.88 -4.95 -25.54
CA GLY A 482 5.21 -4.69 -26.95
C GLY A 482 5.01 -3.23 -27.39
N LYS A 483 5.49 -2.26 -26.61
CA LYS A 483 5.55 -0.84 -27.03
C LYS A 483 6.29 -0.65 -28.35
N THR A 484 7.38 -1.40 -28.57
CA THR A 484 8.15 -1.34 -29.83
C THR A 484 7.29 -1.68 -31.04
N VAL A 485 6.55 -2.80 -31.00
CA VAL A 485 5.76 -3.25 -32.15
C VAL A 485 4.63 -2.27 -32.46
N GLN A 486 4.04 -1.63 -31.45
CA GLN A 486 3.02 -0.58 -31.64
C GLN A 486 3.60 0.64 -32.38
N VAL A 487 4.81 1.09 -32.03
CA VAL A 487 5.48 2.21 -32.73
C VAL A 487 5.90 1.81 -34.16
N LEU A 488 6.42 0.60 -34.35
CA LEU A 488 6.78 0.11 -35.69
C LEU A 488 5.53 -0.05 -36.59
N ALA A 489 4.41 -0.52 -36.03
CA ALA A 489 3.14 -0.59 -36.73
C ALA A 489 2.63 0.80 -37.12
N LEU A 490 2.79 1.82 -36.26
CA LEU A 490 2.46 3.20 -36.59
C LEU A 490 3.29 3.70 -37.79
N LEU A 491 4.60 3.48 -37.80
CA LEU A 491 5.47 3.88 -38.91
C LEU A 491 5.10 3.18 -40.22
N ALA A 492 4.79 1.88 -40.15
CA ALA A 492 4.34 1.10 -41.31
C ALA A 492 2.99 1.61 -41.83
N HIS A 493 2.04 1.92 -40.93
CA HIS A 493 0.73 2.46 -41.28
C HIS A 493 0.86 3.80 -42.02
N GLU A 494 1.62 4.74 -41.47
CA GLU A 494 1.82 6.06 -42.08
C GLU A 494 2.49 5.97 -43.45
N ARG A 495 3.41 5.03 -43.62
CA ARG A 495 4.06 4.79 -44.91
C ARG A 495 3.08 4.25 -45.94
N GLU A 496 2.22 3.29 -45.57
CA GLU A 496 1.22 2.75 -46.48
C GLU A 496 0.18 3.80 -46.88
N VAL A 497 -0.26 4.63 -45.94
CA VAL A 497 -1.16 5.76 -46.22
C VAL A 497 -0.49 6.75 -47.19
N ALA A 498 0.75 7.15 -46.93
CA ALA A 498 1.48 8.05 -47.82
C ALA A 498 1.65 7.47 -49.25
N GLN A 499 1.89 6.16 -49.36
CA GLN A 499 1.98 5.47 -50.65
C GLN A 499 0.62 5.43 -51.39
N ALA A 500 -0.48 5.27 -50.67
CA ALA A 500 -1.83 5.24 -51.24
C ALA A 500 -2.28 6.61 -51.77
N ASP A 501 -1.93 7.69 -51.06
CA ASP A 501 -2.32 9.06 -51.41
C ASP A 501 -1.47 9.69 -52.53
N GLY A 502 -0.47 8.97 -53.05
CA GLY A 502 0.42 9.46 -54.12
C GLY A 502 1.43 10.53 -53.65
N SER A 503 1.41 10.90 -52.37
CA SER A 503 2.49 11.66 -51.72
C SER A 503 3.73 10.78 -51.62
N ALA A 504 4.76 11.05 -52.44
CA ALA A 504 5.95 10.20 -52.50
C ALA A 504 6.56 9.95 -51.09
N PRO A 505 7.04 8.73 -50.77
CA PRO A 505 7.83 8.47 -49.56
C PRO A 505 9.24 9.10 -49.60
N VAL A 506 9.60 9.72 -50.72
CA VAL A 506 10.93 10.32 -50.96
C VAL A 506 10.87 11.79 -50.54
N GLY A 507 11.17 12.04 -49.26
CA GLY A 507 11.29 13.40 -48.71
C GLY A 507 10.39 13.71 -47.50
N SER A 508 9.56 12.78 -47.02
CA SER A 508 8.84 12.97 -45.75
C SER A 508 9.84 12.86 -44.59
N ALA A 509 9.89 13.86 -43.71
CA ALA A 509 10.80 13.89 -42.58
C ALA A 509 10.75 12.58 -41.75
N PRO A 510 11.89 12.00 -41.34
CA PRO A 510 11.93 10.71 -40.68
C PRO A 510 11.52 10.77 -39.21
N THR A 511 11.42 9.59 -38.58
CA THR A 511 11.31 9.45 -37.13
C THR A 511 12.69 9.31 -36.47
N LEU A 512 12.97 10.15 -35.48
CA LEU A 512 14.13 10.01 -34.60
C LEU A 512 13.76 9.19 -33.36
N LEU A 513 14.33 8.01 -33.21
CA LEU A 513 14.24 7.22 -31.99
C LEU A 513 15.47 7.43 -31.12
N VAL A 514 15.27 7.91 -29.90
CA VAL A 514 16.28 8.06 -28.86
C VAL A 514 16.04 7.02 -27.79
N CYS A 515 17.00 6.12 -27.59
CA CYS A 515 16.84 5.02 -26.65
C CYS A 515 18.15 4.77 -25.87
N PRO A 516 18.12 4.01 -24.76
CA PRO A 516 19.34 3.59 -24.08
C PRO A 516 20.23 2.80 -25.04
N MET A 517 21.56 2.91 -24.91
CA MET A 517 22.49 2.15 -25.76
C MET A 517 22.21 0.65 -25.73
N SER A 518 21.64 0.19 -24.63
CA SER A 518 21.38 -1.20 -24.40
C SER A 518 20.25 -1.80 -25.26
N VAL A 519 19.37 -0.96 -25.81
CA VAL A 519 18.20 -1.39 -26.61
C VAL A 519 18.28 -1.03 -28.09
N VAL A 520 19.29 -0.26 -28.49
CA VAL A 520 19.54 0.09 -29.92
C VAL A 520 19.55 -1.15 -30.82
N GLY A 521 20.24 -2.22 -30.39
CA GLY A 521 20.29 -3.47 -31.16
C GLY A 521 18.95 -4.20 -31.20
N ASN A 522 18.13 -4.06 -30.15
CA ASN A 522 16.80 -4.67 -30.10
C ASN A 522 15.86 -4.00 -31.09
N TRP A 523 15.80 -2.66 -31.10
CA TRP A 523 14.99 -1.89 -32.04
C TRP A 523 15.36 -2.17 -33.51
N HIS A 524 16.65 -2.26 -33.82
CA HIS A 524 17.08 -2.62 -35.18
C HIS A 524 16.58 -4.00 -35.59
N ARG A 525 16.77 -5.02 -34.75
CA ARG A 525 16.31 -6.39 -35.04
C ARG A 525 14.79 -6.50 -35.10
N GLU A 526 14.07 -5.81 -34.22
CA GLU A 526 12.61 -5.80 -34.21
C GLU A 526 12.06 -5.09 -35.45
N ALA A 527 12.68 -4.00 -35.90
CA ALA A 527 12.34 -3.37 -37.18
C ALA A 527 12.58 -4.32 -38.37
N GLU A 528 13.77 -4.93 -38.47
CA GLU A 528 14.08 -5.92 -39.52
C GLU A 528 13.16 -7.15 -39.50
N ARG A 529 12.67 -7.54 -38.32
CA ARG A 529 11.77 -8.69 -38.16
C ARG A 529 10.33 -8.34 -38.49
N PHE A 530 9.81 -7.27 -37.90
CA PHE A 530 8.38 -6.93 -37.93
C PHE A 530 8.00 -6.08 -39.12
N VAL A 531 8.88 -5.19 -39.60
CA VAL A 531 8.61 -4.31 -40.75
C VAL A 531 9.86 -4.25 -41.66
N PRO A 532 10.18 -5.33 -42.39
CA PRO A 532 11.44 -5.41 -43.13
C PRO A 532 11.56 -4.40 -44.27
N GLY A 533 10.43 -3.84 -44.74
CA GLY A 533 10.43 -2.76 -45.70
C GLY A 533 10.95 -1.44 -45.13
N LEU A 534 10.95 -1.24 -43.82
CA LEU A 534 11.32 0.01 -43.13
C LEU A 534 12.84 0.26 -43.22
N ARG A 535 13.25 1.42 -43.75
CA ARG A 535 14.67 1.78 -43.85
C ARG A 535 15.16 2.34 -42.51
N VAL A 536 16.12 1.66 -41.89
CA VAL A 536 16.64 2.01 -40.55
C VAL A 536 18.11 2.41 -40.61
N TYR A 537 18.44 3.59 -40.06
CA TYR A 537 19.83 4.04 -39.87
C TYR A 537 20.17 4.15 -38.38
N VAL A 538 21.29 3.55 -37.96
CA VAL A 538 21.78 3.64 -36.58
C VAL A 538 22.86 4.72 -36.48
N HIS A 539 22.50 5.88 -35.96
CA HIS A 539 23.41 7.01 -35.73
C HIS A 539 24.18 6.84 -34.40
N HIS A 540 25.20 5.98 -34.39
CA HIS A 540 25.99 5.72 -33.19
C HIS A 540 27.46 5.36 -33.51
N GLY A 541 28.36 5.62 -32.57
CA GLY A 541 29.76 5.22 -32.66
C GLY A 541 30.69 6.27 -33.28
N PRO A 542 32.00 5.97 -33.37
CA PRO A 542 33.01 6.92 -33.85
C PRO A 542 32.93 7.17 -35.35
N GLN A 543 32.45 6.21 -36.14
CA GLN A 543 32.32 6.27 -37.60
C GLN A 543 30.96 6.78 -38.08
N ARG A 544 30.09 7.25 -37.18
CA ARG A 544 28.78 7.79 -37.56
C ARG A 544 28.91 8.99 -38.49
N LEU A 545 27.98 9.12 -39.42
CA LEU A 545 27.95 10.20 -40.41
C LEU A 545 27.79 11.58 -39.74
N ARG A 546 28.28 12.62 -40.39
CA ARG A 546 28.20 14.03 -39.93
C ARG A 546 28.01 14.98 -41.10
N GLY A 547 27.52 16.19 -40.82
CA GLY A 547 27.28 17.23 -41.82
C GLY A 547 26.34 16.75 -42.92
N ASP A 548 26.65 17.08 -44.17
CA ASP A 548 25.83 16.75 -45.34
C ASP A 548 25.59 15.24 -45.51
N ALA A 549 26.56 14.40 -45.12
CA ALA A 549 26.39 12.95 -45.18
C ALA A 549 25.36 12.44 -44.17
N LEU A 550 25.26 13.08 -43.00
CA LEU A 550 24.18 12.79 -42.03
C LEU A 550 22.84 13.25 -42.58
N ALA A 551 22.75 14.45 -43.15
CA ALA A 551 21.53 14.97 -43.73
C ALA A 551 21.00 14.05 -44.87
N ALA A 552 21.89 13.60 -45.75
CA ALA A 552 21.55 12.65 -46.82
C ALA A 552 21.06 11.31 -46.27
N ALA A 553 21.75 10.76 -45.25
CA ALA A 553 21.31 9.51 -44.62
C ALA A 553 19.95 9.66 -43.93
N VAL A 554 19.71 10.77 -43.23
CA VAL A 554 18.44 11.05 -42.57
C VAL A 554 17.30 11.16 -43.60
N ALA A 555 17.54 11.81 -44.75
CA ALA A 555 16.55 11.92 -45.82
C ALA A 555 16.23 10.57 -46.52
N ASP A 556 17.16 9.62 -46.53
CA ASP A 556 17.00 8.32 -47.19
C ASP A 556 16.46 7.20 -46.28
N HIS A 557 16.23 7.48 -44.99
CA HIS A 557 15.75 6.49 -44.03
C HIS A 557 14.41 6.90 -43.44
N ASP A 558 13.62 5.92 -42.99
CA ASP A 558 12.31 6.14 -42.36
C ASP A 558 12.47 6.29 -40.83
N LEU A 559 13.43 5.55 -40.25
CA LEU A 559 13.74 5.49 -38.83
C LEU A 559 15.24 5.70 -38.57
N VAL A 560 15.57 6.68 -37.74
CA VAL A 560 16.94 6.95 -37.28
C VAL A 560 17.04 6.62 -35.80
N ILE A 561 17.91 5.67 -35.43
CA ILE A 561 18.10 5.22 -34.04
C ILE A 561 19.37 5.82 -33.47
N THR A 562 19.27 6.48 -32.32
CA THR A 562 20.40 7.06 -31.59
C THR A 562 20.25 6.87 -30.08
N THR A 563 21.21 7.36 -29.31
CA THR A 563 21.19 7.30 -27.83
C THR A 563 21.14 8.68 -27.21
N TYR A 564 20.62 8.77 -25.97
CA TYR A 564 20.57 10.01 -25.21
C TYR A 564 21.91 10.76 -25.13
N ALA A 565 23.01 10.01 -24.97
CA ALA A 565 24.35 10.60 -24.93
C ALA A 565 24.79 11.18 -26.29
N ILE A 566 24.43 10.52 -27.40
CA ILE A 566 24.77 11.01 -28.74
C ILE A 566 23.90 12.21 -29.12
N VAL A 567 22.61 12.21 -28.75
CA VAL A 567 21.73 13.38 -28.96
C VAL A 567 22.29 14.63 -28.31
N ALA A 568 22.71 14.54 -27.04
CA ALA A 568 23.31 15.68 -26.35
C ALA A 568 24.63 16.14 -27.01
N ARG A 569 25.41 15.21 -27.55
CA ARG A 569 26.70 15.49 -28.18
C ARG A 569 26.57 16.12 -29.57
N ASP A 570 25.61 15.65 -30.35
CA ASP A 570 25.44 16.02 -31.76
C ASP A 570 24.27 16.99 -31.98
N ILE A 571 23.75 17.58 -30.90
CA ILE A 571 22.54 18.41 -30.94
C ILE A 571 22.60 19.49 -32.02
N ALA A 572 23.75 20.15 -32.20
CA ALA A 572 23.94 21.22 -33.18
C ALA A 572 23.59 20.78 -34.62
N GLN A 573 23.89 19.54 -34.99
CA GLN A 573 23.52 19.01 -36.32
C GLN A 573 22.07 18.51 -36.33
N LEU A 574 21.60 17.91 -35.23
CA LEU A 574 20.26 17.31 -35.18
C LEU A 574 19.12 18.35 -35.19
N VAL A 575 19.35 19.57 -34.68
CA VAL A 575 18.36 20.65 -34.73
C VAL A 575 18.21 21.29 -36.11
N GLU A 576 19.21 21.16 -36.99
CA GLU A 576 19.17 21.68 -38.37
C GLU A 576 18.34 20.77 -39.30
N LEU A 577 18.03 19.56 -38.85
CA LEU A 577 17.28 18.55 -39.61
C LEU A 577 15.79 18.62 -39.26
N SER A 578 14.95 18.29 -40.25
CA SER A 578 13.51 18.17 -40.05
C SER A 578 13.13 16.78 -39.62
N TRP A 579 12.31 16.67 -38.56
CA TRP A 579 11.81 15.40 -38.04
C TRP A 579 10.28 15.40 -38.04
N ARG A 580 9.66 14.34 -38.58
CA ARG A 580 8.22 14.15 -38.43
C ARG A 580 7.90 13.84 -36.97
N ARG A 581 8.71 12.96 -36.38
CA ARG A 581 8.50 12.49 -35.02
C ARG A 581 9.81 12.30 -34.28
N ILE A 582 9.80 12.62 -32.98
CA ILE A 582 10.81 12.15 -32.04
C ILE A 582 10.17 11.18 -31.04
N VAL A 583 10.79 10.03 -30.84
CA VAL A 583 10.36 8.99 -29.91
C VAL A 583 11.45 8.79 -28.86
N LEU A 584 11.09 8.90 -27.58
CA LEU A 584 11.98 8.57 -26.46
C LEU A 584 11.60 7.22 -25.90
N ASP A 585 12.47 6.23 -26.01
CA ASP A 585 12.31 4.94 -25.35
C ASP A 585 12.98 4.93 -23.98
N GLU A 586 12.35 4.31 -22.99
CA GLU A 586 12.74 4.42 -21.58
C GLU A 586 12.85 5.89 -21.14
N ALA A 587 11.76 6.65 -21.35
CA ALA A 587 11.67 8.10 -21.13
C ALA A 587 12.00 8.56 -19.70
N GLN A 588 12.11 7.65 -18.71
CA GLN A 588 12.69 7.96 -17.40
C GLN A 588 14.12 8.51 -17.49
N HIS A 589 14.86 8.28 -18.58
CA HIS A 589 16.16 8.90 -18.81
C HIS A 589 16.10 10.44 -18.93
N VAL A 590 14.92 11.02 -19.19
CA VAL A 590 14.70 12.48 -19.23
C VAL A 590 13.89 13.00 -18.04
N LYS A 591 13.80 12.24 -16.94
CA LYS A 591 13.01 12.60 -15.76
C LYS A 591 13.41 13.92 -15.10
N ASN A 592 14.70 14.27 -15.18
CA ASN A 592 15.18 15.58 -14.75
C ASN A 592 15.33 16.52 -15.96
N ALA A 593 14.51 17.59 -15.98
CA ALA A 593 14.46 18.51 -17.10
C ALA A 593 15.75 19.33 -17.30
N SER A 594 16.59 19.48 -16.28
CA SER A 594 17.80 20.31 -16.31
C SER A 594 19.01 19.63 -16.98
N THR A 595 18.98 18.30 -17.14
CA THR A 595 20.14 17.57 -17.68
C THR A 595 20.42 17.96 -19.13
N GLY A 596 21.68 17.82 -19.56
CA GLY A 596 22.05 18.10 -20.95
C GLY A 596 21.28 17.23 -21.95
N GLN A 597 20.99 15.98 -21.59
CA GLN A 597 20.23 15.04 -22.42
C GLN A 597 18.77 15.47 -22.57
N SER A 598 18.08 15.79 -21.47
CA SER A 598 16.70 16.26 -21.50
C SER A 598 16.52 17.59 -22.23
N ARG A 599 17.49 18.51 -22.11
CA ARG A 599 17.47 19.77 -22.86
C ARG A 599 17.68 19.54 -24.35
N ALA A 600 18.62 18.66 -24.71
CA ALA A 600 18.90 18.35 -26.11
C ALA A 600 17.70 17.68 -26.80
N THR A 601 17.06 16.68 -26.18
CA THR A 601 15.89 16.02 -26.79
C THR A 601 14.71 16.99 -26.98
N ARG A 602 14.50 17.95 -26.08
CA ARG A 602 13.45 18.97 -26.23
C ARG A 602 13.73 20.01 -27.31
N ALA A 603 15.00 20.33 -27.54
CA ALA A 603 15.42 21.35 -28.51
C ALA A 603 15.26 20.90 -29.97
N ILE A 604 15.16 19.58 -30.23
CA ILE A 604 14.97 19.04 -31.58
C ILE A 604 13.57 19.43 -32.10
N PRO A 605 13.47 20.11 -33.25
CA PRO A 605 12.19 20.42 -33.86
C PRO A 605 11.56 19.13 -34.42
N ALA A 606 10.35 18.81 -33.97
CA ALA A 606 9.60 17.66 -34.45
C ALA A 606 8.11 17.97 -34.41
N ALA A 607 7.37 17.54 -35.44
CA ALA A 607 5.92 17.77 -35.53
C ALA A 607 5.13 16.97 -34.49
N HIS A 608 5.60 15.75 -34.17
CA HIS A 608 4.98 14.88 -33.18
C HIS A 608 6.00 14.32 -32.19
N ARG A 609 5.57 14.05 -30.96
CA ARG A 609 6.47 13.60 -29.87
C ARG A 609 5.85 12.44 -29.11
N ILE A 610 6.59 11.34 -29.00
CA ILE A 610 6.16 10.15 -28.25
C ILE A 610 7.16 9.85 -27.14
N ALA A 611 6.68 9.62 -25.93
CA ALA A 611 7.46 9.05 -24.85
C ALA A 611 6.98 7.62 -24.56
N LEU A 612 7.91 6.67 -24.52
CA LEU A 612 7.66 5.28 -24.13
C LEU A 612 8.26 5.06 -22.74
N THR A 613 7.47 4.53 -21.82
CA THR A 613 7.93 4.21 -20.46
C THR A 613 7.20 2.97 -19.93
N GLY A 614 7.79 2.26 -18.96
CA GLY A 614 7.11 1.19 -18.22
C GLY A 614 6.30 1.72 -17.04
N THR A 615 6.68 2.88 -16.51
CA THR A 615 6.03 3.54 -15.36
C THR A 615 6.05 5.05 -15.60
N PRO A 616 4.89 5.71 -15.77
CA PRO A 616 4.84 7.14 -16.10
C PRO A 616 5.22 8.03 -14.91
N VAL A 617 5.06 7.52 -13.69
CA VAL A 617 5.58 8.13 -12.44
C VAL A 617 6.44 7.05 -11.78
N GLU A 618 7.74 7.32 -11.64
CA GLU A 618 8.65 6.40 -10.94
C GLU A 618 8.76 6.80 -9.46
N ASN A 619 8.75 8.11 -9.15
CA ASN A 619 8.99 8.62 -7.80
C ASN A 619 8.30 9.92 -7.40
N ARG A 620 8.18 10.87 -8.34
CA ARG A 620 7.72 12.24 -8.06
C ARG A 620 6.90 12.77 -9.20
N LEU A 621 5.93 13.63 -8.90
CA LEU A 621 5.09 14.29 -9.91
C LEU A 621 5.91 15.18 -10.85
N GLU A 622 7.07 15.67 -10.41
CA GLU A 622 8.00 16.43 -11.25
C GLU A 622 8.58 15.61 -12.43
N GLU A 623 8.73 14.29 -12.26
CA GLU A 623 9.20 13.38 -13.33
C GLU A 623 8.12 13.25 -14.40
N LEU A 624 6.86 13.06 -13.98
CA LEU A 624 5.69 13.04 -14.85
C LEU A 624 5.59 14.34 -15.65
N ARG A 625 5.75 15.50 -14.99
CA ARG A 625 5.79 16.80 -15.65
C ARG A 625 6.90 16.84 -16.70
N SER A 626 8.10 16.35 -16.39
CA SER A 626 9.22 16.38 -17.34
C SER A 626 8.91 15.58 -18.62
N ILE A 627 8.29 14.41 -18.49
CA ILE A 627 7.91 13.55 -19.62
C ILE A 627 6.76 14.17 -20.42
N LEU A 628 5.72 14.65 -19.74
CA LEU A 628 4.57 15.29 -20.39
C LEU A 628 4.93 16.61 -21.06
N ASP A 629 5.81 17.41 -20.46
CA ASP A 629 6.31 18.66 -21.07
C ASP A 629 7.23 18.38 -22.26
N PHE A 630 7.86 17.20 -22.33
CA PHE A 630 8.51 16.77 -23.57
C PHE A 630 7.48 16.46 -24.66
N ALA A 631 6.45 15.65 -24.35
CA ALA A 631 5.44 15.22 -25.31
C ALA A 631 4.54 16.37 -25.78
N ASN A 632 4.02 17.15 -24.83
CA ASN A 632 3.13 18.29 -25.02
C ASN A 632 3.73 19.53 -24.31
N PRO A 633 4.64 20.26 -24.96
CA PRO A 633 5.28 21.43 -24.36
C PRO A 633 4.28 22.46 -23.85
N LYS A 634 4.53 23.00 -22.66
CA LYS A 634 3.70 24.02 -21.98
C LYS A 634 2.33 23.56 -21.46
N LEU A 635 1.92 22.29 -21.66
CA LEU A 635 0.65 21.76 -21.17
C LEU A 635 0.45 22.00 -19.65
N LEU A 636 1.51 21.77 -18.86
CA LEU A 636 1.47 21.88 -17.40
C LEU A 636 2.10 23.19 -16.88
N GLY A 637 2.31 24.17 -17.76
CA GLY A 637 2.94 25.45 -17.41
C GLY A 637 4.41 25.33 -16.98
N SER A 638 4.88 26.33 -16.21
CA SER A 638 6.27 26.40 -15.75
C SER A 638 6.58 25.38 -14.66
N ALA A 639 7.85 25.01 -14.47
CA ALA A 639 8.26 24.07 -13.43
C ALA A 639 7.91 24.59 -12.01
N ALA A 640 8.13 25.88 -11.76
CA ALA A 640 7.79 26.51 -10.49
C ALA A 640 6.27 26.54 -10.27
N GLY A 641 5.49 26.88 -11.29
CA GLY A 641 4.03 26.87 -11.22
C GLY A 641 3.47 25.48 -10.96
N PHE A 642 3.95 24.47 -11.69
CA PHE A 642 3.56 23.08 -11.48
C PHE A 642 3.86 22.60 -10.06
N ARG A 643 5.05 22.92 -9.55
CA ARG A 643 5.44 22.55 -8.19
C ARG A 643 4.53 23.17 -7.13
N ALA A 644 4.22 24.46 -7.28
CA ALA A 644 3.35 25.17 -6.34
C ALA A 644 1.89 24.72 -6.40
N LYS A 645 1.37 24.43 -7.59
CA LYS A 645 -0.07 24.13 -7.81
C LYS A 645 -0.43 22.64 -7.73
N PHE A 646 0.52 21.74 -7.99
CA PHE A 646 0.27 20.30 -8.01
C PHE A 646 1.24 19.53 -7.11
N ALA A 647 2.56 19.64 -7.34
CA ALA A 647 3.51 18.75 -6.65
C ALA A 647 3.46 18.92 -5.12
N VAL A 648 3.53 20.14 -4.60
CA VAL A 648 3.49 20.41 -3.15
C VAL A 648 2.12 20.09 -2.54
N PRO A 649 0.98 20.58 -3.09
CA PRO A 649 -0.33 20.24 -2.55
C PRO A 649 -0.61 18.74 -2.52
N ILE A 650 -0.22 17.98 -3.55
CA ILE A 650 -0.49 16.54 -3.63
C ILE A 650 0.48 15.73 -2.75
N GLU A 651 1.79 15.98 -2.86
CA GLU A 651 2.80 15.15 -2.17
C GLU A 651 2.92 15.50 -0.68
N ARG A 652 2.69 16.76 -0.27
CA ARG A 652 2.86 17.22 1.12
C ARG A 652 1.53 17.41 1.84
N ASP A 653 0.57 18.06 1.18
CA ASP A 653 -0.69 18.48 1.81
C ASP A 653 -1.82 17.46 1.56
N HIS A 654 -1.56 16.40 0.78
CA HIS A 654 -2.49 15.34 0.38
C HIS A 654 -3.82 15.86 -0.22
N ASP A 655 -3.73 16.95 -0.98
CA ASP A 655 -4.88 17.59 -1.63
C ASP A 655 -5.43 16.71 -2.77
N SER A 656 -6.60 16.10 -2.52
CA SER A 656 -7.32 15.26 -3.48
C SER A 656 -7.84 16.04 -4.70
N ALA A 657 -8.26 17.30 -4.52
CA ALA A 657 -8.75 18.14 -5.61
C ALA A 657 -7.60 18.50 -6.57
N ALA A 658 -6.41 18.79 -6.04
CA ALA A 658 -5.22 19.00 -6.87
C ALA A 658 -4.84 17.73 -7.66
N ALA A 659 -4.95 16.55 -7.05
CA ALA A 659 -4.69 15.28 -7.71
C ALA A 659 -5.71 14.98 -8.82
N ALA A 660 -7.00 15.22 -8.58
CA ALA A 660 -8.07 15.07 -9.56
C ALA A 660 -7.86 16.00 -10.76
N ARG A 661 -7.55 17.29 -10.52
CA ARG A 661 -7.21 18.25 -11.58
C ARG A 661 -6.02 17.77 -12.41
N LEU A 662 -4.94 17.31 -11.77
CA LEU A 662 -3.77 16.80 -12.50
C LEU A 662 -4.12 15.57 -13.34
N ARG A 663 -4.95 14.66 -12.83
CA ARG A 663 -5.38 13.47 -13.57
C ARG A 663 -6.20 13.86 -14.81
N ALA A 664 -7.17 14.76 -14.66
CA ALA A 664 -7.97 15.26 -15.78
C ALA A 664 -7.11 15.90 -16.88
N LEU A 665 -6.06 16.64 -16.49
CA LEU A 665 -5.13 17.28 -17.44
C LEU A 665 -4.23 16.31 -18.19
N THR A 666 -3.92 15.16 -17.60
CA THR A 666 -2.86 14.28 -18.10
C THR A 666 -3.39 13.00 -18.72
N ALA A 667 -4.57 12.54 -18.31
CA ALA A 667 -5.20 11.31 -18.82
C ALA A 667 -5.30 11.24 -20.36
N PRO A 668 -5.70 12.31 -21.09
CA PRO A 668 -5.80 12.27 -22.56
C PRO A 668 -4.49 11.93 -23.29
N PHE A 669 -3.35 12.25 -22.66
CA PHE A 669 -2.02 12.15 -23.25
C PHE A 669 -1.27 10.90 -22.81
N VAL A 670 -1.82 10.10 -21.90
CA VAL A 670 -1.15 8.94 -21.29
C VAL A 670 -1.98 7.68 -21.49
N LEU A 671 -1.50 6.77 -22.33
CA LEU A 671 -2.07 5.42 -22.45
C LEU A 671 -1.24 4.46 -21.59
N ARG A 672 -1.84 3.89 -20.55
CA ARG A 672 -1.19 2.93 -19.63
C ARG A 672 -2.03 1.67 -19.49
N ARG A 673 -1.40 0.52 -19.72
CA ARG A 673 -1.97 -0.81 -19.44
C ARG A 673 -0.99 -1.64 -18.63
N VAL A 674 -1.53 -2.41 -17.70
CA VAL A 674 -0.74 -3.28 -16.82
C VAL A 674 -0.93 -4.75 -17.18
N LYS A 675 0.04 -5.60 -16.85
CA LYS A 675 -0.09 -7.05 -17.14
C LYS A 675 -1.22 -7.72 -16.37
N THR A 676 -1.67 -7.10 -15.27
CA THR A 676 -2.80 -7.56 -14.44
C THR A 676 -4.15 -7.06 -14.95
N ASP A 677 -4.19 -6.33 -16.06
CA ASP A 677 -5.42 -5.86 -16.67
C ASP A 677 -6.16 -7.05 -17.32
N PRO A 678 -7.41 -7.35 -16.96
CA PRO A 678 -8.16 -8.48 -17.52
C PRO A 678 -8.19 -8.48 -19.06
N ASP A 679 -8.18 -7.30 -19.68
CA ASP A 679 -8.15 -7.14 -21.14
C ASP A 679 -6.77 -7.43 -21.78
N VAL A 680 -5.75 -7.70 -20.95
CA VAL A 680 -4.37 -8.03 -21.31
C VAL A 680 -3.99 -9.44 -20.84
N ILE A 681 -4.53 -9.91 -19.71
CA ILE A 681 -4.19 -11.19 -19.05
C ILE A 681 -4.51 -12.42 -19.92
N SER A 682 -5.53 -12.39 -20.78
CA SER A 682 -5.99 -13.60 -21.50
C SER A 682 -4.93 -14.29 -22.36
N ASP A 683 -3.82 -13.60 -22.67
CA ASP A 683 -2.78 -14.05 -23.61
C ASP A 683 -1.40 -14.33 -22.97
N LEU A 684 -1.22 -14.16 -21.66
CA LEU A 684 0.05 -14.44 -20.96
C LEU A 684 -0.12 -15.63 -19.99
N PRO A 685 0.87 -16.56 -19.90
CA PRO A 685 0.84 -17.64 -18.92
C PRO A 685 0.94 -17.09 -17.49
N GLU A 686 0.73 -17.91 -16.47
CA GLU A 686 0.73 -17.43 -15.08
C GLU A 686 2.16 -17.07 -14.63
N LYS A 687 2.28 -16.01 -13.83
CA LYS A 687 3.54 -15.63 -13.18
C LYS A 687 3.40 -15.86 -11.68
N PHE A 688 4.24 -16.75 -11.15
CA PHE A 688 4.31 -17.04 -9.72
C PHE A 688 5.54 -16.40 -9.11
N GLU A 689 5.33 -15.47 -8.18
CA GLU A 689 6.42 -14.85 -7.42
C GLU A 689 6.48 -15.42 -6.00
N GLN A 690 7.66 -15.84 -5.57
CA GLN A 690 7.89 -16.33 -4.22
C GLN A 690 9.21 -15.80 -3.66
N THR A 691 9.18 -15.42 -2.38
CA THR A 691 10.38 -15.13 -1.60
C THR A 691 10.94 -16.43 -1.03
N VAL A 692 12.20 -16.73 -1.32
CA VAL A 692 12.93 -17.90 -0.81
C VAL A 692 13.86 -17.44 0.30
N ARG A 693 13.56 -17.88 1.53
CA ARG A 693 14.35 -17.55 2.72
C ARG A 693 15.56 -18.46 2.83
N ALA A 694 16.74 -17.84 2.93
CA ALA A 694 18.03 -18.49 3.11
C ALA A 694 18.57 -18.19 4.51
N ASN A 695 19.06 -19.20 5.21
CA ASN A 695 19.77 -18.96 6.47
C ASN A 695 21.24 -18.65 6.20
N LEU A 696 21.86 -17.81 7.02
CA LEU A 696 23.30 -17.60 6.97
C LEU A 696 24.05 -18.80 7.53
N THR A 697 25.22 -19.11 6.96
CA THR A 697 26.16 -20.02 7.61
C THR A 697 26.78 -19.35 8.84
N ALA A 698 27.33 -20.15 9.77
CA ALA A 698 28.07 -19.62 10.93
C ALA A 698 29.21 -18.67 10.53
N GLU A 699 29.88 -18.94 9.41
CA GLU A 699 30.92 -18.05 8.84
C GLU A 699 30.32 -16.72 8.39
N GLN A 700 29.19 -16.75 7.66
CA GLN A 700 28.50 -15.53 7.22
C GLN A 700 27.98 -14.71 8.40
N ALA A 701 27.39 -15.33 9.42
CA ALA A 701 26.87 -14.63 10.58
C ALA A 701 27.98 -13.94 11.39
N ALA A 702 29.14 -14.59 11.54
CA ALA A 702 30.30 -13.97 12.18
C ALA A 702 30.83 -12.76 11.38
N LEU A 703 30.95 -12.89 10.05
CA LEU A 703 31.36 -11.79 9.17
C LEU A 703 30.34 -10.66 9.19
N TYR A 704 29.04 -10.98 9.19
CA TYR A 704 27.96 -10.01 9.19
C TYR A 704 27.99 -9.16 10.47
N ARG A 705 28.06 -9.78 11.65
CA ARG A 705 28.21 -9.08 12.94
C ARG A 705 29.44 -8.16 12.94
N ALA A 706 30.59 -8.66 12.48
CA ALA A 706 31.81 -7.88 12.42
C ALA A 706 31.68 -6.63 11.51
N VAL A 707 30.95 -6.73 10.39
CA VAL A 707 30.68 -5.58 9.50
C VAL A 707 29.76 -4.56 10.17
N VAL A 708 28.71 -5.01 10.88
CA VAL A 708 27.82 -4.11 11.64
C VAL A 708 28.60 -3.38 12.73
N ASP A 709 29.39 -4.08 13.54
CA ASP A 709 30.18 -3.48 14.63
C ASP A 709 31.21 -2.47 14.11
N ASP A 710 31.89 -2.80 13.01
CA ASP A 710 32.84 -1.90 12.35
C ASP A 710 32.16 -0.64 11.81
N MET A 711 30.98 -0.79 11.21
CA MET A 711 30.16 0.32 10.75
C MET A 711 29.74 1.23 11.90
N MET A 712 29.18 0.66 12.98
CA MET A 712 28.70 1.43 14.14
C MET A 712 29.81 2.24 14.80
N ARG A 713 31.04 1.69 14.87
CA ARG A 713 32.22 2.42 15.31
C ARG A 713 32.58 3.58 14.38
N LYS A 714 32.47 3.38 13.06
CA LYS A 714 32.85 4.38 12.04
C LYS A 714 31.86 5.52 11.85
N ILE A 715 30.58 5.32 12.19
CA ILE A 715 29.53 6.34 12.02
C ILE A 715 29.34 7.21 13.26
N ARG A 716 29.80 6.78 14.44
CA ARG A 716 29.57 7.46 15.73
C ARG A 716 30.02 8.93 15.72
N ASP A 717 31.13 9.23 15.05
CA ASP A 717 31.73 10.57 15.02
C ASP A 717 31.67 11.23 13.62
N LYS A 718 30.79 10.75 12.72
CA LYS A 718 30.67 11.27 11.35
C LYS A 718 29.32 11.90 11.09
N GLU A 719 29.33 13.05 10.44
CA GLU A 719 28.13 13.77 10.00
C GLU A 719 28.13 14.01 8.48
N GLY A 720 26.96 14.41 7.96
CA GLY A 720 26.79 14.80 6.56
C GLY A 720 27.19 13.71 5.56
N MET A 721 27.90 14.12 4.50
CA MET A 721 28.26 13.22 3.39
C MET A 721 29.19 12.08 3.80
N ALA A 722 30.04 12.29 4.82
CA ALA A 722 30.95 11.26 5.32
C ALA A 722 30.21 10.13 6.05
N ARG A 723 29.11 10.47 6.75
CA ARG A 723 28.19 9.49 7.32
C ARG A 723 27.48 8.70 6.22
N LYS A 724 26.86 9.40 5.27
CA LYS A 724 26.14 8.77 4.14
C LYS A 724 27.02 7.78 3.40
N GLY A 725 28.24 8.17 3.03
CA GLY A 725 29.19 7.29 2.35
C GLY A 725 29.60 6.04 3.16
N ALA A 726 29.77 6.17 4.49
CA ALA A 726 30.09 5.05 5.36
C ALA A 726 28.95 4.03 5.47
N VAL A 727 27.70 4.51 5.56
CA VAL A 727 26.50 3.66 5.58
C VAL A 727 26.36 2.88 4.28
N LEU A 728 26.44 3.54 3.12
CA LEU A 728 26.32 2.90 1.80
C LEU A 728 27.40 1.82 1.59
N ALA A 729 28.64 2.11 2.01
CA ALA A 729 29.74 1.15 1.93
C ALA A 729 29.52 -0.08 2.82
N ALA A 730 28.97 0.11 4.01
CA ALA A 730 28.67 -0.99 4.92
C ALA A 730 27.49 -1.83 4.44
N LEU A 731 26.41 -1.22 3.95
CA LEU A 731 25.28 -1.91 3.31
C LEU A 731 25.76 -2.80 2.16
N THR A 732 26.62 -2.27 1.31
CA THR A 732 27.23 -3.03 0.21
C THR A 732 27.95 -4.27 0.75
N ARG A 733 28.77 -4.12 1.79
CA ARG A 733 29.49 -5.25 2.41
C ARG A 733 28.57 -6.28 3.04
N LEU A 734 27.51 -5.85 3.72
CA LEU A 734 26.51 -6.76 4.31
C LEU A 734 25.86 -7.63 3.23
N LYS A 735 25.50 -7.03 2.08
CA LYS A 735 24.99 -7.80 0.94
C LYS A 735 26.03 -8.77 0.37
N GLN A 736 27.30 -8.36 0.28
CA GLN A 736 28.37 -9.25 -0.16
C GLN A 736 28.51 -10.46 0.76
N VAL A 737 28.42 -10.25 2.09
CA VAL A 737 28.44 -11.34 3.09
C VAL A 737 27.24 -12.26 2.93
N CYS A 738 26.03 -11.70 2.74
CA CYS A 738 24.80 -12.48 2.50
C CYS A 738 24.91 -13.35 1.24
N ASN A 739 25.55 -12.82 0.18
CA ASN A 739 25.80 -13.58 -1.05
C ASN A 739 26.80 -14.70 -0.84
N HIS A 740 28.02 -14.38 -0.39
CA HIS A 740 29.06 -15.38 -0.14
C HIS A 740 30.25 -14.81 0.65
N PRO A 741 30.85 -15.52 1.62
CA PRO A 741 32.06 -15.07 2.32
C PRO A 741 33.21 -14.67 1.39
N ALA A 742 33.51 -15.48 0.37
CA ALA A 742 34.55 -15.17 -0.63
C ALA A 742 34.24 -13.92 -1.48
N HIS A 743 32.96 -13.55 -1.65
CA HIS A 743 32.58 -12.32 -2.35
C HIS A 743 32.88 -11.08 -1.49
N TYR A 744 32.66 -11.16 -0.18
CA TYR A 744 33.03 -10.11 0.75
C TYR A 744 34.56 -10.01 0.95
N LEU A 745 35.24 -11.15 1.16
CA LEU A 745 36.67 -11.17 1.47
C LEU A 745 37.54 -10.81 0.26
N GLY A 746 37.11 -11.17 -0.97
CA GLY A 746 37.87 -10.91 -2.19
C GLY A 746 39.24 -11.59 -2.22
N ASP A 747 39.43 -12.66 -1.44
CA ASP A 747 40.72 -13.30 -1.16
C ASP A 747 41.00 -14.51 -2.07
N GLY A 748 40.11 -14.81 -3.00
CA GLY A 748 40.21 -16.00 -3.87
C GLY A 748 39.96 -17.33 -3.15
N SER A 749 39.40 -17.30 -1.92
CA SER A 749 39.06 -18.51 -1.20
C SER A 749 37.99 -19.33 -1.93
N PRO A 750 38.02 -20.67 -1.82
CA PRO A 750 37.11 -21.54 -2.57
C PRO A 750 35.66 -21.33 -2.14
N VAL A 751 34.75 -21.60 -3.09
CA VAL A 751 33.29 -21.55 -2.89
C VAL A 751 32.85 -22.54 -1.81
N LEU A 752 33.40 -23.75 -1.84
CA LEU A 752 33.15 -24.80 -0.84
C LEU A 752 34.28 -24.88 0.18
N ARG A 753 33.95 -25.23 1.42
CA ARG A 753 34.93 -25.60 2.46
C ARG A 753 34.66 -27.04 2.89
N ARG A 754 35.63 -27.94 2.65
CA ARG A 754 35.51 -29.37 2.96
C ARG A 754 34.25 -30.01 2.36
N GLY A 755 33.89 -29.62 1.14
CA GLY A 755 32.70 -30.13 0.44
C GLY A 755 31.36 -29.55 0.93
N ARG A 756 31.35 -28.59 1.85
CA ARG A 756 30.14 -27.89 2.32
C ARG A 756 30.09 -26.46 1.81
N HIS A 757 28.88 -25.96 1.56
CA HIS A 757 28.66 -24.57 1.19
C HIS A 757 29.06 -23.62 2.31
N ARG A 758 29.73 -22.52 1.91
CA ARG A 758 30.03 -21.40 2.81
C ARG A 758 28.95 -20.32 2.77
N SER A 759 27.99 -20.44 1.85
CA SER A 759 26.85 -19.55 1.69
C SER A 759 25.55 -20.35 1.70
N GLY A 760 24.61 -19.98 2.56
CA GLY A 760 23.29 -20.61 2.58
C GLY A 760 22.49 -20.31 1.31
N LYS A 761 22.60 -19.09 0.75
CA LYS A 761 22.00 -18.76 -0.55
C LYS A 761 22.53 -19.63 -1.67
N LEU A 762 23.84 -19.85 -1.74
CA LEU A 762 24.42 -20.64 -2.83
C LEU A 762 24.03 -22.11 -2.74
N GLY A 763 23.86 -22.66 -1.54
CA GLY A 763 23.26 -23.99 -1.35
C GLY A 763 21.85 -24.06 -1.94
N LEU A 764 20.97 -23.11 -1.58
CA LEU A 764 19.61 -23.07 -2.12
C LEU A 764 19.56 -22.82 -3.64
N ILE A 765 20.46 -22.00 -4.18
CA ILE A 765 20.58 -21.79 -5.63
C ILE A 765 20.94 -23.11 -6.31
N GLU A 766 21.85 -23.89 -5.74
CA GLU A 766 22.21 -25.20 -6.26
C GLU A 766 21.01 -26.14 -6.29
N ASP A 767 20.25 -26.24 -5.19
CA ASP A 767 19.04 -27.08 -5.10
C ASP A 767 17.97 -26.65 -6.12
N ILE A 768 17.73 -25.34 -6.26
CA ILE A 768 16.79 -24.79 -7.23
C ILE A 768 17.23 -25.13 -8.66
N VAL A 769 18.51 -24.92 -8.99
CA VAL A 769 19.02 -25.19 -10.34
C VAL A 769 18.98 -26.69 -10.63
N GLU A 770 19.31 -27.54 -9.66
CA GLU A 770 19.24 -29.00 -9.81
C GLU A 770 17.82 -29.47 -10.14
N SER A 771 16.81 -28.95 -9.43
CA SER A 771 15.40 -29.23 -9.73
C SER A 771 15.00 -28.75 -11.13
N VAL A 772 15.36 -27.53 -11.50
CA VAL A 772 14.99 -26.95 -12.81
C VAL A 772 15.60 -27.75 -13.97
N LEU A 773 16.86 -28.17 -13.82
CA LEU A 773 17.53 -28.97 -14.84
C LEU A 773 16.96 -30.40 -14.92
N ALA A 774 16.54 -31.00 -13.81
CA ALA A 774 15.90 -32.31 -13.80
C ALA A 774 14.58 -32.31 -14.60
N ASP A 775 13.86 -31.19 -14.60
CA ASP A 775 12.63 -30.98 -15.37
C ASP A 775 12.90 -30.60 -16.85
N GLY A 776 14.17 -30.52 -17.26
CA GLY A 776 14.56 -30.13 -18.62
C GLY A 776 14.25 -28.67 -18.95
N GLU A 777 14.17 -27.82 -17.93
CA GLU A 777 13.78 -26.42 -18.05
C GLU A 777 15.00 -25.48 -18.00
N LYS A 778 14.78 -24.18 -18.24
CA LYS A 778 15.86 -23.19 -18.30
C LYS A 778 15.69 -22.12 -17.23
N VAL A 779 16.82 -21.70 -16.64
CA VAL A 779 16.87 -20.72 -15.55
C VAL A 779 17.71 -19.50 -15.88
N LEU A 780 17.18 -18.32 -15.52
CA LEU A 780 17.92 -17.07 -15.45
C LEU A 780 18.29 -16.77 -14.00
N LEU A 781 19.58 -16.55 -13.76
CA LEU A 781 20.11 -16.11 -12.48
C LEU A 781 20.46 -14.63 -12.57
N PHE A 782 19.97 -13.80 -11.65
CA PHE A 782 20.22 -12.36 -11.62
C PHE A 782 20.96 -11.96 -10.34
N THR A 783 22.04 -11.19 -10.50
CA THR A 783 22.79 -10.59 -9.37
C THR A 783 23.09 -9.12 -9.63
N GLN A 784 23.12 -8.29 -8.60
CA GLN A 784 23.56 -6.90 -8.74
C GLN A 784 25.10 -6.78 -8.87
N PHE A 785 25.85 -7.81 -8.45
CA PHE A 785 27.32 -7.79 -8.35
C PHE A 785 27.99 -8.58 -9.48
N ARG A 786 28.84 -7.90 -10.24
CA ARG A 786 29.62 -8.57 -11.30
C ARG A 786 30.63 -9.54 -10.72
N GLU A 787 31.24 -9.15 -9.62
CA GLU A 787 32.26 -9.90 -8.88
C GLU A 787 31.68 -11.22 -8.40
N PHE A 788 30.47 -11.19 -7.83
CA PHE A 788 29.78 -12.41 -7.42
C PHE A 788 29.46 -13.31 -8.61
N GLY A 789 28.95 -12.75 -9.70
CA GLY A 789 28.66 -13.54 -10.89
C GLY A 789 29.91 -14.20 -11.49
N THR A 790 31.04 -13.50 -11.44
CA THR A 790 32.35 -14.03 -11.89
C THR A 790 32.85 -15.16 -10.98
N LEU A 791 32.53 -15.10 -9.69
CA LEU A 791 32.86 -16.15 -8.72
C LEU A 791 32.03 -17.42 -8.95
N ILE A 792 30.71 -17.29 -9.18
CA ILE A 792 29.80 -18.45 -9.20
C ILE A 792 29.62 -19.08 -10.58
N ALA A 793 29.81 -18.35 -11.68
CA ALA A 793 29.63 -18.94 -13.02
C ALA A 793 30.53 -20.17 -13.25
N PRO A 794 31.86 -20.13 -13.00
CA PRO A 794 32.71 -21.31 -13.16
C PRO A 794 32.35 -22.46 -12.20
N TYR A 795 31.87 -22.11 -11.00
CA TYR A 795 31.41 -23.09 -10.02
C TYR A 795 30.18 -23.85 -10.53
N LEU A 796 29.17 -23.14 -11.04
CA LEU A 796 27.96 -23.73 -11.59
C LEU A 796 28.27 -24.55 -12.85
N GLU A 797 29.19 -24.08 -13.70
CA GLU A 797 29.64 -24.84 -14.87
C GLU A 797 30.24 -26.18 -14.47
N GLN A 798 31.11 -26.19 -13.46
CA GLN A 798 31.73 -27.41 -12.96
C GLN A 798 30.71 -28.33 -12.28
N ARG A 799 29.79 -27.78 -11.46
CA ARG A 799 28.81 -28.54 -10.68
C ARG A 799 27.76 -29.23 -11.55
N PHE A 800 27.30 -28.56 -12.61
CA PHE A 800 26.24 -29.05 -13.48
C PHE A 800 26.75 -29.56 -14.83
N ALA A 801 28.07 -29.55 -15.05
CA ALA A 801 28.72 -30.00 -16.28
C ALA A 801 28.11 -29.38 -17.55
N THR A 802 27.72 -28.11 -17.48
CA THR A 802 27.08 -27.36 -18.57
C THR A 802 27.68 -25.96 -18.67
N GLU A 803 27.64 -25.34 -19.85
CA GLU A 803 28.02 -23.94 -20.02
C GLU A 803 27.06 -23.02 -19.25
N VAL A 804 27.59 -21.98 -18.59
CA VAL A 804 26.81 -20.95 -17.88
C VAL A 804 27.25 -19.57 -18.37
N PRO A 805 26.66 -19.06 -19.48
CA PRO A 805 27.02 -17.75 -20.00
C PRO A 805 26.71 -16.65 -18.98
N PHE A 806 27.69 -15.78 -18.72
CA PHE A 806 27.53 -14.64 -17.83
C PHE A 806 27.46 -13.32 -18.60
N LEU A 807 26.26 -12.73 -18.67
CA LEU A 807 25.99 -11.46 -19.35
C LEU A 807 26.10 -10.28 -18.38
N HIS A 808 27.10 -9.43 -18.58
CA HIS A 808 27.34 -8.24 -17.78
C HIS A 808 27.76 -7.02 -18.62
N GLY A 809 27.79 -5.82 -18.02
CA GLY A 809 28.07 -4.55 -18.72
C GLY A 809 29.39 -4.51 -19.51
N GLY A 810 30.43 -5.21 -19.04
CA GLY A 810 31.71 -5.34 -19.74
C GLY A 810 31.75 -6.28 -20.95
N VAL A 811 30.67 -6.99 -21.28
CA VAL A 811 30.63 -7.89 -22.45
C VAL A 811 30.39 -7.06 -23.73
N PRO A 812 31.25 -7.17 -24.76
CA PRO A 812 31.06 -6.48 -26.04
C PRO A 812 29.74 -6.84 -26.72
N LYS A 813 29.13 -5.89 -27.45
CA LYS A 813 27.80 -6.05 -28.09
C LYS A 813 27.67 -7.35 -28.89
N ARG A 814 28.64 -7.66 -29.76
CA ARG A 814 28.61 -8.88 -30.59
C ARG A 814 28.49 -10.16 -29.74
N LYS A 815 29.35 -10.28 -28.71
CA LYS A 815 29.31 -11.42 -27.79
C LYS A 815 28.01 -11.49 -26.98
N ARG A 816 27.44 -10.33 -26.62
CA ARG A 816 26.13 -10.27 -25.93
C ARG A 816 25.02 -10.83 -26.81
N ASP A 817 24.95 -10.39 -28.06
CA ASP A 817 23.95 -10.85 -29.02
C ASP A 817 24.11 -12.37 -29.29
N ASP A 818 25.36 -12.86 -29.39
CA ASP A 818 25.66 -14.29 -29.53
C ASP A 818 25.19 -15.11 -28.32
N MET A 819 25.45 -14.65 -27.09
CA MET A 819 25.01 -15.30 -25.85
C MET A 819 23.48 -15.41 -25.77
N VAL A 820 22.77 -14.32 -26.04
CA VAL A 820 21.30 -14.28 -26.00
C VAL A 820 20.71 -15.19 -27.08
N SER A 821 21.25 -15.14 -28.29
CA SER A 821 20.77 -15.98 -29.40
C SER A 821 20.97 -17.47 -29.09
N ARG A 822 22.12 -17.85 -28.53
CA ARG A 822 22.40 -19.25 -28.13
C ARG A 822 21.50 -19.71 -26.99
N PHE A 823 21.27 -18.88 -25.97
CA PHE A 823 20.40 -19.23 -24.85
C PHE A 823 18.95 -19.49 -25.31
N GLN A 824 18.46 -18.70 -26.27
CA GLN A 824 17.11 -18.79 -26.82
C GLN A 824 16.91 -20.02 -27.75
N GLN A 825 17.97 -20.74 -28.17
CA GLN A 825 17.84 -21.94 -29.00
C GLN A 825 17.25 -23.11 -28.20
N GLU A 826 16.17 -23.71 -28.71
CA GLU A 826 15.55 -24.91 -28.14
C GLU A 826 16.46 -26.14 -28.30
N GLY A 827 16.58 -26.97 -27.27
CA GLY A 827 17.31 -28.26 -27.30
C GLY A 827 18.85 -28.21 -27.36
N ALA A 828 19.45 -27.09 -27.81
CA ALA A 828 20.90 -26.97 -28.00
C ALA A 828 21.56 -25.80 -27.22
N GLY A 829 20.77 -24.91 -26.64
CA GLY A 829 21.25 -23.78 -25.85
C GLY A 829 21.58 -24.14 -24.39
N PRO A 830 22.46 -23.38 -23.72
CA PRO A 830 22.77 -23.61 -22.30
C PRO A 830 21.51 -23.47 -21.43
N PRO A 831 21.29 -24.34 -20.44
CA PRO A 831 20.09 -24.34 -19.62
C PRO A 831 20.15 -23.35 -18.44
N ILE A 832 21.34 -22.82 -18.13
CA ILE A 832 21.56 -21.79 -17.11
C ILE A 832 22.17 -20.56 -17.79
N MET A 833 21.64 -19.38 -17.50
CA MET A 833 22.29 -18.12 -17.89
C MET A 833 22.31 -17.15 -16.70
N LEU A 834 23.48 -16.55 -16.46
CA LEU A 834 23.69 -15.58 -15.38
C LEU A 834 23.71 -14.17 -15.96
N LEU A 835 23.08 -13.22 -15.28
CA LEU A 835 22.97 -11.84 -15.72
C LEU A 835 23.22 -10.89 -14.55
N SER A 836 23.98 -9.82 -14.80
CA SER A 836 24.01 -8.70 -13.85
C SER A 836 22.75 -7.85 -14.02
N LEU A 837 22.08 -7.40 -12.95
CA LEU A 837 20.83 -6.62 -13.01
C LEU A 837 20.92 -5.40 -13.95
N LYS A 838 22.03 -4.65 -13.91
CA LYS A 838 22.24 -3.50 -14.82
C LYS A 838 22.42 -3.89 -16.30
N ALA A 839 22.87 -5.10 -16.58
CA ALA A 839 22.94 -5.62 -17.95
C ALA A 839 21.66 -6.36 -18.36
N GLY A 840 20.87 -6.83 -17.39
CA GLY A 840 19.52 -7.38 -17.55
C GLY A 840 18.43 -6.32 -17.72
N GLY A 841 18.64 -5.08 -17.23
CA GLY A 841 17.77 -3.90 -17.45
C GLY A 841 17.81 -3.35 -18.88
N THR A 842 18.31 -4.15 -19.81
CA THR A 842 18.45 -3.83 -21.22
C THR A 842 17.41 -4.64 -21.97
N GLY A 843 16.76 -4.05 -22.98
CA GLY A 843 15.68 -4.50 -23.88
C GLY A 843 15.59 -5.97 -24.33
N LEU A 844 16.45 -6.87 -23.86
CA LEU A 844 16.58 -8.27 -24.19
C LEU A 844 15.27 -9.04 -24.04
N ASN A 845 15.13 -10.05 -24.91
CA ASN A 845 14.04 -11.02 -24.88
C ASN A 845 14.64 -12.39 -24.50
N LEU A 846 14.22 -12.96 -23.37
CA LEU A 846 14.77 -14.20 -22.78
C LEU A 846 13.65 -15.22 -22.46
N THR A 847 12.63 -15.29 -23.32
CA THR A 847 11.43 -16.13 -23.15
C THR A 847 11.69 -17.64 -23.12
N ALA A 848 12.87 -18.15 -23.50
CA ALA A 848 13.19 -19.57 -23.38
C ALA A 848 13.35 -20.04 -21.93
N ALA A 849 13.55 -19.11 -20.98
CA ALA A 849 13.53 -19.41 -19.55
C ALA A 849 12.14 -19.20 -18.98
N ASN A 850 11.70 -20.16 -18.18
CA ASN A 850 10.49 -20.06 -17.37
C ASN A 850 10.81 -20.04 -15.86
N HIS A 851 12.09 -20.13 -15.49
CA HIS A 851 12.56 -19.87 -14.14
C HIS A 851 13.43 -18.62 -14.07
N VAL A 852 13.14 -17.75 -13.11
CA VAL A 852 13.91 -16.55 -12.79
C VAL A 852 14.29 -16.59 -11.32
N VAL A 853 15.57 -16.42 -11.02
CA VAL A 853 16.09 -16.41 -9.65
C VAL A 853 16.90 -15.13 -9.42
N HIS A 854 16.43 -14.27 -8.53
CA HIS A 854 17.18 -13.12 -8.03
C HIS A 854 18.04 -13.56 -6.86
N LEU A 855 19.35 -13.60 -7.06
CA LEU A 855 20.32 -14.09 -6.07
C LEU A 855 20.48 -13.13 -4.89
N ASP A 856 20.25 -11.86 -5.11
CA ASP A 856 20.34 -10.79 -4.11
C ASP A 856 19.27 -9.74 -4.29
N ARG A 857 18.74 -9.22 -3.16
CA ARG A 857 17.67 -8.22 -3.17
C ARG A 857 18.23 -6.87 -3.62
N TRP A 858 17.57 -6.28 -4.59
CA TRP A 858 17.75 -4.90 -4.99
C TRP A 858 16.72 -4.01 -4.31
N TRP A 859 17.13 -2.82 -3.89
CA TRP A 859 16.30 -1.92 -3.08
C TRP A 859 15.13 -1.29 -3.85
N ASN A 860 15.21 -1.27 -5.19
CA ASN A 860 14.16 -0.73 -6.05
C ASN A 860 13.43 -1.90 -6.75
N PRO A 861 12.20 -2.25 -6.33
CA PRO A 861 11.41 -3.32 -6.94
C PRO A 861 11.27 -3.18 -8.46
N ALA A 862 11.23 -1.95 -9.00
CA ALA A 862 11.09 -1.72 -10.43
C ALA A 862 12.26 -2.28 -11.26
N VAL A 863 13.49 -2.25 -10.72
CA VAL A 863 14.67 -2.79 -11.42
C VAL A 863 14.65 -4.31 -11.46
N GLU A 864 14.20 -4.97 -10.38
CA GLU A 864 14.05 -6.42 -10.35
C GLU A 864 12.89 -6.87 -11.24
N ASN A 865 11.75 -6.19 -11.17
CA ASN A 865 10.59 -6.46 -12.01
C ASN A 865 10.96 -6.31 -13.48
N GLN A 866 11.71 -5.26 -13.85
CA GLN A 866 12.25 -5.08 -15.19
C GLN A 866 13.16 -6.23 -15.65
N ALA A 867 13.92 -6.85 -14.73
CA ALA A 867 14.76 -8.01 -15.03
C ALA A 867 13.92 -9.30 -15.15
N THR A 868 12.94 -9.51 -14.27
CA THR A 868 11.96 -10.61 -14.34
C THR A 868 11.16 -10.57 -15.64
N ASP A 869 10.72 -9.39 -16.05
CA ASP A 869 9.93 -9.14 -17.26
C ASP A 869 10.67 -9.46 -18.56
N ARG A 870 11.95 -9.84 -18.50
CA ARG A 870 12.71 -10.37 -19.65
C ARG A 870 12.34 -11.81 -19.98
N ALA A 871 11.98 -12.60 -18.97
CA ALA A 871 11.44 -13.96 -19.12
C ALA A 871 9.92 -13.95 -19.20
N PHE A 872 9.26 -13.08 -18.41
CA PHE A 872 7.80 -12.89 -18.44
C PHE A 872 7.38 -11.85 -19.49
N ARG A 873 7.56 -12.21 -20.76
CA ARG A 873 7.33 -11.37 -21.94
C ARG A 873 6.53 -12.11 -23.01
N ILE A 874 5.90 -11.36 -23.91
CA ILE A 874 5.22 -11.93 -25.09
C ILE A 874 6.17 -12.87 -25.85
N GLY A 875 5.68 -14.09 -26.13
CA GLY A 875 6.48 -15.20 -26.68
C GLY A 875 6.85 -16.24 -25.64
N GLN A 876 6.61 -15.98 -24.35
CA GLN A 876 6.59 -16.98 -23.30
C GLN A 876 5.37 -17.90 -23.47
N ARG A 877 5.60 -19.22 -23.39
CA ARG A 877 4.56 -20.25 -23.54
C ARG A 877 4.36 -21.09 -22.29
N ARG A 878 5.18 -20.86 -21.26
CA ARG A 878 5.19 -21.60 -19.99
C ARG A 878 4.97 -20.65 -18.84
N ASP A 879 4.36 -21.14 -17.78
CA ASP A 879 4.23 -20.37 -16.53
C ASP A 879 5.62 -20.01 -16.00
N VAL A 880 5.77 -18.76 -15.56
CA VAL A 880 7.05 -18.23 -15.12
C VAL A 880 7.12 -18.22 -13.61
N GLN A 881 8.11 -18.93 -13.06
CA GLN A 881 8.39 -18.97 -11.64
C GLN A 881 9.53 -18.03 -11.29
N VAL A 882 9.25 -17.05 -10.44
CA VAL A 882 10.18 -16.01 -10.00
C VAL A 882 10.51 -16.23 -8.53
N ARG A 883 11.77 -16.48 -8.23
CA ARG A 883 12.28 -16.71 -6.87
C ARG A 883 13.18 -15.55 -6.45
N LYS A 884 12.83 -14.90 -5.34
CA LYS A 884 13.62 -13.79 -4.75
C LYS A 884 14.31 -14.30 -3.50
N LEU A 885 15.64 -14.44 -3.51
CA LEU A 885 16.38 -14.94 -2.35
C LEU A 885 16.62 -13.84 -1.33
N VAL A 886 16.31 -14.15 -0.07
CA VAL A 886 16.41 -13.23 1.07
C VAL A 886 17.10 -13.96 2.23
N CYS A 887 18.13 -13.38 2.84
CA CYS A 887 18.71 -13.94 4.06
C CYS A 887 17.91 -13.59 5.32
N VAL A 888 17.51 -14.61 6.09
CA VAL A 888 16.73 -14.47 7.34
C VAL A 888 17.52 -13.69 8.40
N GLY A 889 16.84 -12.83 9.14
CA GLY A 889 17.40 -12.01 10.22
C GLY A 889 18.45 -11.00 9.75
N THR A 890 18.55 -10.75 8.45
CA THR A 890 19.51 -9.79 7.88
C THR A 890 18.83 -8.51 7.42
N VAL A 891 19.64 -7.55 6.98
CA VAL A 891 19.17 -6.37 6.29
C VAL A 891 18.29 -6.72 5.08
N GLU A 892 18.55 -7.83 4.37
CA GLU A 892 17.73 -8.23 3.21
C GLU A 892 16.28 -8.53 3.57
N GLU A 893 16.03 -9.21 4.69
CA GLU A 893 14.67 -9.55 5.14
C GLU A 893 13.91 -8.32 5.62
N ARG A 894 14.55 -7.46 6.40
CA ARG A 894 13.92 -6.23 6.88
C ARG A 894 13.52 -5.28 5.74
N ILE A 895 14.34 -5.24 4.68
CA ILE A 895 13.98 -4.51 3.46
C ILE A 895 12.80 -5.18 2.77
N ASP A 896 12.82 -6.50 2.64
CA ASP A 896 11.75 -7.25 2.00
C ASP A 896 10.41 -7.01 2.70
N GLU A 897 10.39 -7.05 4.03
CA GLU A 897 9.24 -6.75 4.87
C GLU A 897 8.77 -5.30 4.71
N MET A 898 9.70 -4.35 4.66
CA MET A 898 9.38 -2.95 4.38
C MET A 898 8.76 -2.74 3.00
N LEU A 899 9.28 -3.43 1.98
CA LEU A 899 8.77 -3.37 0.61
C LEU A 899 7.42 -4.11 0.45
N ALA A 900 7.14 -5.10 1.31
CA ALA A 900 5.88 -5.85 1.35
C ALA A 900 4.78 -5.18 2.19
N GLY A 901 5.13 -4.25 3.08
CA GLY A 901 4.17 -3.37 3.75
C GLY A 901 3.38 -2.52 2.73
N LYS A 902 2.13 -2.13 3.05
CA LYS A 902 1.18 -1.45 2.15
C LYS A 902 1.88 -0.60 1.09
N GLN A 903 1.72 -0.99 -0.18
CA GLN A 903 2.40 -0.41 -1.35
C GLN A 903 2.41 1.13 -1.36
N GLU A 904 1.31 1.78 -0.93
CA GLU A 904 1.21 3.24 -0.80
C GLU A 904 2.20 3.84 0.22
N LEU A 905 2.44 3.18 1.35
CA LEU A 905 3.42 3.61 2.36
C LEU A 905 4.86 3.28 1.94
N ALA A 906 5.07 2.18 1.22
CA ALA A 906 6.37 1.83 0.68
C ALA A 906 6.83 2.87 -0.36
N ASP A 907 5.94 3.31 -1.25
CA ASP A 907 6.22 4.37 -2.23
C ASP A 907 6.40 5.76 -1.58
N LEU A 908 5.73 6.02 -0.45
CA LEU A 908 5.87 7.26 0.34
C LEU A 908 7.13 7.29 1.23
N ALA A 909 7.59 6.13 1.75
CA ALA A 909 8.73 6.04 2.68
C ALA A 909 10.07 5.75 1.98
N VAL A 910 10.04 5.09 0.82
CA VAL A 910 11.22 4.60 0.10
C VAL A 910 11.38 5.37 -1.20
N GLY A 911 11.75 6.65 -1.13
CA GLY A 911 12.18 7.38 -2.34
C GLY A 911 13.33 6.63 -3.04
N VAL A 912 13.33 6.56 -4.39
CA VAL A 912 14.33 5.76 -5.13
C VAL A 912 15.76 6.13 -4.78
N GLY A 913 16.42 5.17 -4.14
CA GLY A 913 17.82 5.17 -3.77
C GLY A 913 18.04 4.69 -2.33
N GLU A 914 19.29 4.46 -1.99
CA GLU A 914 19.71 4.10 -0.61
C GLU A 914 19.63 5.31 0.35
N ASN A 915 19.13 6.47 -0.12
CA ASN A 915 19.18 7.75 0.59
C ASN A 915 18.36 7.75 1.90
N TRP A 916 17.18 7.13 1.92
CA TRP A 916 16.34 7.06 3.11
C TRP A 916 17.05 6.34 4.27
N ILE A 917 17.82 5.29 3.97
CA ILE A 917 18.61 4.53 4.95
C ILE A 917 19.74 5.40 5.50
N THR A 918 20.34 6.23 4.65
CA THR A 918 21.39 7.17 5.08
C THR A 918 20.85 8.31 5.95
N GLU A 919 19.54 8.51 5.97
CA GLU A 919 18.84 9.55 6.74
C GLU A 919 18.26 9.04 8.06
N LEU A 920 18.19 7.72 8.27
CA LEU A 920 17.85 7.12 9.55
C LEU A 920 18.79 7.57 10.67
N SER A 921 18.26 7.68 11.89
CA SER A 921 19.07 7.90 13.09
C SER A 921 20.02 6.72 13.33
N THR A 922 21.08 6.93 14.12
CA THR A 922 22.05 5.87 14.43
C THR A 922 21.40 4.67 15.12
N ASP A 923 20.39 4.91 15.97
CA ASP A 923 19.67 3.83 16.68
C ASP A 923 18.72 3.07 15.73
N GLN A 924 18.02 3.79 14.84
CA GLN A 924 17.18 3.18 13.80
C GLN A 924 18.03 2.34 12.85
N LEU A 925 19.20 2.85 12.47
CA LEU A 925 20.13 2.15 11.60
C LEU A 925 20.74 0.93 12.28
N HIS A 926 21.07 1.01 13.58
CA HIS A 926 21.48 -0.15 14.36
C HIS A 926 20.38 -1.21 14.38
N SER A 927 19.15 -0.82 14.74
CA SER A 927 17.99 -1.73 14.74
C SER A 927 17.70 -2.35 13.38
N LEU A 928 17.94 -1.63 12.28
CA LEU A 928 17.74 -2.13 10.92
C LEU A 928 18.84 -3.13 10.50
N LEU A 929 20.06 -2.99 11.02
CA LEU A 929 21.21 -3.78 10.57
C LEU A 929 21.59 -4.94 11.48
N THR A 930 21.23 -4.91 12.77
CA THR A 930 21.57 -5.96 13.75
C THR A 930 21.06 -7.32 13.30
N LEU A 931 21.90 -8.35 13.32
CA LEU A 931 21.51 -9.70 12.94
C LEU A 931 20.43 -10.23 13.90
N GLY A 932 19.33 -10.78 13.38
CA GLY A 932 18.29 -11.44 14.17
C GLY A 932 18.73 -12.82 14.69
N ASP A 933 18.07 -13.30 15.74
CA ASP A 933 18.44 -14.54 16.42
C ASP A 933 18.22 -15.79 15.56
N ASP A 934 17.23 -15.75 14.65
CA ASP A 934 16.90 -16.85 13.73
C ASP A 934 17.77 -16.88 12.45
N ALA A 935 18.79 -16.03 12.35
CA ALA A 935 19.54 -15.84 11.10
C ALA A 935 20.49 -17.01 10.74
N VAL A 936 20.83 -17.88 11.70
CA VAL A 936 21.74 -19.01 11.50
C VAL A 936 20.95 -20.30 11.51
N GLY A 937 21.02 -21.07 10.43
CA GLY A 937 20.46 -22.41 10.37
C GLY A 937 21.43 -23.42 10.96
N ASP A 938 20.90 -24.40 11.69
CA ASP A 938 21.65 -25.56 12.19
C ASP A 938 22.25 -26.43 11.07
#